data_AF-A0A9Q5SU87-F1
#
_entry.id   AF-A0A9Q5SU87-F1
#
_cell.length_a   1.000
_cell.length_b   1.000
_cell.length_c   1.000
_cell.angle_alpha   90.00
_cell.angle_beta   90.00
_cell.angle_gamma   90.00
#
_symmetry.space_group_name_H-M   'P 1'
#
loop_
_entity.id
_entity.type
_entity.pdbx_description
1 polymer ?
#
loop_
_entity_poly.entity_id
_entity_poly.type
_entity_poly.pdbx_seq_one_letter_code
_entity_poly.pdbx_strand_id
1 'polypeptide(L)'
;MKTDLSSQITLTRIPQRYYRPENAFEHSVLTRLEKIPTNIYESADEGSFAIAKEIADQIRKKQEIGENFVMAIPGGRSPLSVYKELIRMHKEEQLSFRNVVVFVEYEFFPLVSPSAGNVAQLKEALLDHIDIAPENIYAPDGCMPKDAIIDFCRMYEENIQKAGGLDYILLGVGHASNIMFNGVGSTLSSRTRLVLLEGAARKEASRTFPSLDNVPAGVITMGIATMMKARNVILMAWGEDKAKIIAKTVEGKVSDAVPSSYLQNHTNAKVVVDLSAAYDLTRISHPWLVTNCEWDNKLIRRAIVWLCQLTGKPILKLTNKDYSENGLGELLALYGSAYNVNIRVFNDIQHTITGWPGGKPNADDSNRPERATPYPKKVIIFSPHPDDDVISMGGTFHRLCEQHHDVHVAYETSGNIAVGDEEVIRYCEYLRDVCAKYTEDETVKKKAEEIIHFLRYEKVEGEAEKRDVLFMKGTIRREEARAGARYSGIKSDDHIHFLDLPFYETGLVKKNDLSEADIAIVKKLLTDVKPDEMFVAGDLADPHGTHRVCLNAVLAAIDELKDEEWLKNCRIWMYRGAWAEWEMDHVEMAVPISPEELRHKRNAILKHQSQAESAPFLGDDERLFWQRAEDRNRATAELYHQLGLASYEAMEAFVQYVPVR
;
A
#
# COMPACT_ATOMS: atom_id res chain seq x y z
N MET A 1 15.69 -9.73 -15.36
CA MET A 1 15.59 -8.97 -14.10
C MET A 1 14.29 -9.36 -13.41
N LYS A 2 14.32 -9.79 -12.15
CA LYS A 2 13.10 -10.01 -11.37
C LYS A 2 12.80 -8.70 -10.63
N THR A 3 11.77 -7.97 -11.08
CA THR A 3 11.43 -6.63 -10.55
C THR A 3 10.26 -6.63 -9.58
N ASP A 4 9.56 -7.76 -9.44
CA ASP A 4 8.45 -7.92 -8.51
C ASP A 4 8.72 -9.09 -7.55
N LEU A 5 9.83 -8.97 -6.80
CA LEU A 5 10.18 -9.95 -5.78
C LEU A 5 9.34 -9.75 -4.51
N SER A 6 8.79 -8.55 -4.29
CA SER A 6 7.93 -8.24 -3.17
C SER A 6 6.63 -9.06 -3.15
N SER A 7 6.04 -9.35 -4.31
CA SER A 7 4.84 -10.21 -4.40
C SER A 7 5.15 -11.65 -3.96
N GLN A 8 6.39 -12.13 -4.17
CA GLN A 8 6.84 -13.46 -3.76
C GLN A 8 6.95 -13.63 -2.24
N ILE A 9 7.07 -12.53 -1.49
CA ILE A 9 7.10 -12.55 -0.02
C ILE A 9 5.72 -12.94 0.54
N THR A 10 4.64 -12.48 -0.09
CA THR A 10 3.27 -12.86 0.27
C THR A 10 2.98 -14.31 -0.18
N LEU A 11 3.48 -14.70 -1.36
CA LEU A 11 3.26 -16.02 -1.96
C LEU A 11 3.85 -17.18 -1.16
N THR A 12 4.98 -16.97 -0.48
CA THR A 12 5.65 -18.02 0.31
C THR A 12 4.95 -18.32 1.64
N ARG A 13 3.88 -17.60 1.99
CA ARG A 13 3.22 -17.70 3.31
C ARG A 13 1.82 -18.29 3.27
N ILE A 14 1.14 -18.26 2.12
CA ILE A 14 -0.23 -18.77 1.99
C ILE A 14 -0.20 -20.03 1.11
N PRO A 15 -0.59 -21.21 1.64
CA PRO A 15 -0.68 -22.42 0.84
C PRO A 15 -1.58 -22.26 -0.39
N GLN A 16 -1.08 -22.69 -1.56
CA GLN A 16 -1.79 -22.60 -2.85
C GLN A 16 -3.21 -23.17 -2.80
N ARG A 17 -3.42 -24.25 -2.05
CA ARG A 17 -4.73 -24.92 -1.88
C ARG A 17 -5.85 -23.97 -1.43
N TYR A 18 -5.56 -22.88 -0.73
CA TYR A 18 -6.59 -21.94 -0.24
C TYR A 18 -7.13 -21.00 -1.32
N TYR A 19 -6.35 -20.74 -2.38
CA TYR A 19 -6.74 -19.84 -3.47
C TYR A 19 -6.78 -20.50 -4.85
N ARG A 20 -6.17 -21.68 -5.01
CA ARG A 20 -6.24 -22.56 -6.17
C ARG A 20 -6.64 -23.98 -5.73
N PRO A 21 -7.92 -24.21 -5.36
CA PRO A 21 -8.39 -25.54 -4.99
C PRO A 21 -8.32 -26.52 -6.16
N GLU A 22 -8.05 -27.79 -5.89
CA GLU A 22 -7.81 -28.81 -6.93
C GLU A 22 -9.11 -29.20 -7.67
N ASN A 23 -10.24 -29.04 -6.99
CA ASN A 23 -11.54 -29.49 -7.49
C ASN A 23 -12.71 -28.64 -6.95
N ALA A 24 -13.88 -28.84 -7.55
CA ALA A 24 -15.09 -28.08 -7.20
C ALA A 24 -15.58 -28.32 -5.76
N PHE A 25 -15.31 -29.50 -5.18
CA PHE A 25 -15.70 -29.80 -3.80
C PHE A 25 -14.87 -28.97 -2.81
N GLU A 26 -13.55 -28.96 -2.96
CA GLU A 26 -12.66 -28.13 -2.15
C GLU A 26 -12.98 -26.65 -2.29
N HIS A 27 -13.20 -26.19 -3.52
CA HIS A 27 -13.64 -24.82 -3.77
C HIS A 27 -14.91 -24.50 -2.99
N SER A 28 -15.94 -25.35 -3.07
CA SER A 28 -17.20 -25.16 -2.35
C SER A 28 -17.03 -25.13 -0.82
N VAL A 29 -16.09 -25.90 -0.27
CA VAL A 29 -15.80 -25.93 1.16
C VAL A 29 -15.11 -24.63 1.59
N LEU A 30 -14.08 -24.21 0.86
CA LEU A 30 -13.30 -23.00 1.15
C LEU A 30 -14.14 -21.74 1.05
N THR A 31 -14.99 -21.62 0.02
CA THR A 31 -15.76 -20.40 -0.25
C THR A 31 -17.13 -20.40 0.44
N ARG A 32 -17.40 -21.30 1.40
CA ARG A 32 -18.74 -21.45 2.02
C ARG A 32 -19.25 -20.21 2.77
N LEU A 33 -18.35 -19.30 3.15
CA LEU A 33 -18.68 -18.03 3.80
C LEU A 33 -18.71 -16.84 2.83
N GLU A 34 -18.22 -17.04 1.61
CA GLU A 34 -18.23 -16.02 0.56
C GLU A 34 -19.63 -15.97 -0.09
N LYS A 35 -20.17 -14.76 -0.21
CA LYS A 35 -21.50 -14.51 -0.79
C LYS A 35 -21.43 -13.95 -2.21
N ILE A 36 -20.22 -13.78 -2.73
CA ILE A 36 -19.93 -13.41 -4.11
C ILE A 36 -18.81 -14.34 -4.59
N PRO A 37 -18.91 -14.96 -5.78
CA PRO A 37 -17.80 -15.70 -6.36
C PRO A 37 -16.52 -14.85 -6.39
N THR A 38 -15.48 -15.31 -5.70
CA THR A 38 -14.23 -14.56 -5.53
C THR A 38 -13.05 -15.34 -6.09
N ASN A 39 -12.40 -14.76 -7.10
CA ASN A 39 -11.21 -15.30 -7.74
C ASN A 39 -9.98 -14.59 -7.16
N ILE A 40 -9.07 -15.37 -6.58
CA ILE A 40 -7.84 -14.86 -5.97
C ILE A 40 -6.68 -15.24 -6.89
N TYR A 41 -5.88 -14.24 -7.26
CA TYR A 41 -4.68 -14.38 -8.09
C TYR A 41 -3.43 -14.11 -7.26
N GLU A 42 -2.29 -14.61 -7.72
CA GLU A 42 -1.02 -14.45 -7.01
C GLU A 42 -0.57 -12.98 -6.97
N SER A 43 -0.85 -12.24 -8.05
CA SER A 43 -0.53 -10.83 -8.18
C SER A 43 -1.65 -10.04 -8.85
N ALA A 44 -1.59 -8.71 -8.71
CA ALA A 44 -2.49 -7.81 -9.42
C ALA A 44 -2.36 -7.94 -10.94
N ASP A 45 -1.16 -8.24 -11.45
CA ASP A 45 -0.92 -8.41 -12.89
C ASP A 45 -1.60 -9.66 -13.44
N GLU A 46 -1.52 -10.80 -12.73
CA GLU A 46 -2.24 -12.02 -13.12
C GLU A 46 -3.76 -11.79 -13.14
N GLY A 47 -4.29 -11.18 -12.09
CA GLY A 47 -5.72 -10.85 -12.00
C GLY A 47 -6.15 -9.86 -13.09
N SER A 48 -5.30 -8.87 -13.40
CA SER A 48 -5.56 -7.88 -14.45
C SER A 48 -5.55 -8.52 -15.84
N PHE A 49 -4.62 -9.42 -16.12
CA PHE A 49 -4.60 -10.20 -17.35
C PHE A 49 -5.85 -11.06 -17.50
N ALA A 50 -6.29 -11.72 -16.42
CA ALA A 50 -7.50 -12.54 -16.46
C ALA A 50 -8.76 -11.71 -16.76
N ILE A 51 -8.89 -10.53 -16.15
CA ILE A 51 -9.98 -9.57 -16.45
C ILE A 51 -9.90 -9.10 -17.91
N ALA A 52 -8.73 -8.66 -18.37
CA ALA A 52 -8.53 -8.17 -19.73
C ALA A 52 -8.87 -9.24 -20.78
N LYS A 53 -8.47 -10.50 -20.51
CA LYS A 53 -8.81 -11.64 -21.35
C LYS A 53 -10.32 -11.92 -21.37
N GLU A 54 -11.00 -11.90 -20.22
CA GLU A 54 -12.46 -12.06 -20.17
C GLU A 54 -13.17 -10.97 -20.99
N ILE A 55 -12.74 -9.71 -20.86
CA ILE A 55 -13.27 -8.58 -21.66
C ILE A 55 -13.02 -8.81 -23.16
N ALA A 56 -11.78 -9.14 -23.55
CA ALA A 56 -11.41 -9.38 -24.95
C ALA A 56 -12.23 -10.52 -25.57
N ASP A 57 -12.45 -11.61 -24.84
CA ASP A 57 -13.24 -12.75 -25.30
C ASP A 57 -14.72 -12.38 -25.47
N GLN A 58 -15.29 -11.53 -24.60
CA GLN A 58 -16.65 -11.04 -24.75
C GLN A 58 -16.81 -10.08 -25.94
N ILE A 59 -15.82 -9.20 -26.15
CA ILE A 59 -15.78 -8.31 -27.32
C ILE A 59 -15.79 -9.15 -28.60
N ARG A 60 -14.89 -10.15 -28.71
CA ARG A 60 -14.80 -11.05 -29.87
C ARG A 60 -16.11 -11.81 -30.10
N LYS A 61 -16.74 -12.35 -29.06
CA LYS A 61 -18.04 -13.05 -29.18
C LYS A 61 -19.15 -12.13 -29.70
N LYS A 62 -19.21 -10.88 -29.25
CA LYS A 62 -20.18 -9.90 -29.76
C LYS A 62 -19.89 -9.50 -31.20
N GLN A 63 -18.62 -9.36 -31.57
CA GLN A 63 -18.19 -9.11 -32.95
C GLN A 63 -18.62 -10.22 -33.89
N GLU A 64 -18.45 -11.49 -33.50
CA GLU A 64 -18.82 -12.66 -34.31
C GLU A 64 -20.31 -12.67 -34.70
N ILE A 65 -21.18 -12.16 -33.82
CA ILE A 65 -22.63 -12.08 -34.06
C ILE A 65 -23.09 -10.71 -34.59
N GLY A 66 -22.15 -9.79 -34.87
CA GLY A 66 -22.45 -8.46 -35.39
C GLY A 66 -23.15 -7.52 -34.40
N GLU A 67 -23.03 -7.79 -33.09
CA GLU A 67 -23.59 -6.95 -32.04
C GLU A 67 -22.52 -6.06 -31.39
N ASN A 68 -22.96 -4.95 -30.80
CA ASN A 68 -22.09 -4.14 -29.96
C ASN A 68 -21.87 -4.82 -28.60
N PHE A 69 -20.66 -4.66 -28.05
CA PHE A 69 -20.36 -4.98 -26.66
C PHE A 69 -20.48 -3.69 -25.83
N VAL A 70 -21.48 -3.63 -24.95
CA VAL A 70 -21.75 -2.43 -24.15
C VAL A 70 -21.14 -2.59 -22.77
N MET A 71 -20.17 -1.75 -22.42
CA MET A 71 -19.47 -1.84 -21.15
C MET A 71 -19.41 -0.51 -20.40
N ALA A 72 -19.42 -0.58 -19.08
CA ALA A 72 -19.09 0.55 -18.22
C ALA A 72 -17.70 0.38 -17.60
N ILE A 73 -16.92 1.46 -17.55
CA ILE A 73 -15.53 1.44 -17.10
C ILE A 73 -15.24 2.49 -16.01
N PRO A 74 -14.36 2.16 -15.04
CA PRO A 74 -13.96 3.06 -13.96
C PRO A 74 -12.70 3.83 -14.35
N GLY A 75 -12.43 4.96 -13.71
CA GLY A 75 -11.06 5.50 -13.67
C GLY A 75 -10.31 5.08 -12.41
N GLY A 76 -9.33 5.89 -12.02
CA GLY A 76 -8.47 5.61 -10.87
C GLY A 76 -7.34 4.63 -11.19
N ARG A 77 -6.64 4.18 -10.14
CA ARG A 77 -5.37 3.43 -10.27
C ARG A 77 -5.56 1.93 -10.52
N SER A 78 -6.53 1.30 -9.87
CA SER A 78 -6.78 -0.15 -9.99
C SER A 78 -7.01 -0.66 -11.42
N PRO A 79 -7.75 0.04 -12.32
CA PRO A 79 -7.94 -0.45 -13.70
C PRO A 79 -6.72 -0.31 -14.61
N LEU A 80 -5.69 0.46 -14.23
CA LEU A 80 -4.59 0.80 -15.16
C LEU A 80 -3.86 -0.44 -15.69
N SER A 81 -3.65 -1.46 -14.85
CA SER A 81 -3.04 -2.73 -15.27
C SER A 81 -3.93 -3.52 -16.24
N VAL A 82 -5.26 -3.48 -16.07
CA VAL A 82 -6.21 -4.09 -17.02
C VAL A 82 -6.16 -3.35 -18.37
N TYR A 83 -6.12 -2.01 -18.34
CA TYR A 83 -6.05 -1.21 -19.57
C TYR A 83 -4.75 -1.42 -20.34
N LYS A 84 -3.61 -1.53 -19.64
CA LYS A 84 -2.33 -1.89 -20.26
C LYS A 84 -2.43 -3.21 -21.03
N GLU A 85 -3.04 -4.24 -20.45
CA GLU A 85 -3.23 -5.52 -21.15
C GLU A 85 -4.21 -5.43 -22.32
N LEU A 86 -5.30 -4.67 -22.21
CA LEU A 86 -6.22 -4.44 -23.33
C LEU A 86 -5.54 -3.70 -24.50
N ILE A 87 -4.70 -2.70 -24.21
CA ILE A 87 -3.90 -2.01 -25.22
C ILE A 87 -2.89 -2.96 -25.87
N ARG A 88 -2.24 -3.83 -25.08
CA ARG A 88 -1.32 -4.85 -25.59
C ARG A 88 -2.06 -5.80 -26.53
N MET A 89 -3.21 -6.34 -26.12
CA MET A 89 -4.05 -7.21 -26.96
C MET A 89 -4.55 -6.49 -28.23
N HIS A 90 -4.84 -5.19 -28.17
CA HIS A 90 -5.18 -4.39 -29.36
C HIS A 90 -4.01 -4.36 -30.36
N LYS A 91 -2.82 -4.01 -29.88
CA LYS A 91 -1.62 -3.83 -30.71
C LYS A 91 -1.04 -5.13 -31.24
N GLU A 92 -1.05 -6.19 -30.43
CA GLU A 92 -0.35 -7.45 -30.70
C GLU A 92 -1.29 -8.58 -31.15
N GLU A 93 -2.53 -8.62 -30.66
CA GLU A 93 -3.48 -9.71 -30.88
C GLU A 93 -4.70 -9.32 -31.73
N GLN A 94 -4.67 -8.13 -32.34
CA GLN A 94 -5.71 -7.61 -33.24
C GLN A 94 -7.11 -7.52 -32.60
N LEU A 95 -7.19 -7.31 -31.28
CA LEU A 95 -8.46 -7.01 -30.62
C LEU A 95 -8.99 -5.65 -31.07
N SER A 96 -10.15 -5.58 -31.74
CA SER A 96 -10.77 -4.31 -32.15
C SER A 96 -11.82 -3.82 -31.16
N PHE A 97 -11.92 -2.51 -30.98
CA PHE A 97 -12.90 -1.81 -30.14
C PHE A 97 -13.97 -1.07 -30.95
N ARG A 98 -14.03 -1.25 -32.28
CA ARG A 98 -14.99 -0.54 -33.15
C ARG A 98 -16.46 -0.81 -32.83
N ASN A 99 -16.78 -2.01 -32.35
CA ASN A 99 -18.14 -2.39 -31.92
C ASN A 99 -18.31 -2.29 -30.39
N VAL A 100 -17.39 -1.63 -29.69
CA VAL A 100 -17.50 -1.42 -28.25
C VAL A 100 -18.17 -0.09 -28.00
N VAL A 101 -19.13 -0.09 -27.07
CA VAL A 101 -19.79 1.11 -26.54
C VAL A 101 -19.42 1.25 -25.08
N VAL A 102 -18.85 2.39 -24.70
CA VAL A 102 -18.33 2.67 -23.37
C VAL A 102 -19.19 3.69 -22.64
N PHE A 103 -19.51 3.36 -21.39
CA PHE A 103 -20.16 4.25 -20.42
C PHE A 103 -19.17 4.56 -19.28
N VAL A 104 -18.77 5.81 -19.13
CA VAL A 104 -17.85 6.24 -18.05
C VAL A 104 -18.64 6.38 -16.75
N GLU A 105 -18.21 5.64 -15.73
CA GLU A 105 -18.94 5.48 -14.47
C GLU A 105 -19.22 6.78 -13.70
N TYR A 106 -18.30 7.74 -13.76
CA TYR A 106 -18.42 9.03 -13.09
C TYR A 106 -17.54 10.12 -13.72
N GLU A 107 -17.86 11.38 -13.44
CA GLU A 107 -16.97 12.53 -13.68
C GLU A 107 -17.17 13.59 -12.58
N PHE A 108 -16.08 14.27 -12.21
CA PHE A 108 -16.08 15.31 -11.20
C PHE A 108 -16.79 16.58 -11.66
N PHE A 109 -17.33 17.34 -10.71
CA PHE A 109 -18.10 18.56 -11.00
C PHE A 109 -18.01 19.60 -9.86
N PRO A 110 -17.86 20.91 -10.17
CA PRO A 110 -17.48 21.45 -11.48
C PRO A 110 -15.98 21.27 -11.74
N LEU A 111 -15.62 20.95 -12.98
CA LEU A 111 -14.24 20.99 -13.43
C LEU A 111 -13.90 22.35 -14.02
N VAL A 112 -12.69 22.84 -13.69
CA VAL A 112 -12.14 24.08 -14.27
C VAL A 112 -11.71 23.87 -15.73
N SER A 113 -11.25 22.65 -16.05
CA SER A 113 -10.85 22.25 -17.39
C SER A 113 -11.26 20.81 -17.66
N PRO A 114 -11.71 20.47 -18.88
CA PRO A 114 -11.94 19.09 -19.30
C PRO A 114 -10.70 18.19 -19.21
N SER A 115 -9.50 18.76 -19.10
CA SER A 115 -8.23 18.03 -18.99
C SER A 115 -7.86 17.57 -17.57
N ALA A 116 -8.63 17.95 -16.54
CA ALA A 116 -8.29 17.69 -15.15
C ALA A 116 -9.10 16.53 -14.51
N GLY A 117 -10.08 15.98 -15.24
CA GLY A 117 -11.06 15.02 -14.72
C GLY A 117 -10.73 13.55 -14.96
N ASN A 118 -11.69 12.71 -14.58
CA ASN A 118 -11.66 11.26 -14.77
C ASN A 118 -11.61 10.87 -16.26
N VAL A 119 -12.37 11.56 -17.11
CA VAL A 119 -12.43 11.31 -18.55
C VAL A 119 -11.09 11.58 -19.22
N ALA A 120 -10.37 12.64 -18.80
CA ALA A 120 -9.03 12.93 -19.32
C ALA A 120 -8.04 11.81 -18.99
N GLN A 121 -8.07 11.32 -17.74
CA GLN A 121 -7.23 10.19 -17.34
C GLN A 121 -7.58 8.91 -18.10
N LEU A 122 -8.87 8.66 -18.37
CA LEU A 122 -9.29 7.50 -19.16
C LEU A 122 -8.85 7.57 -20.62
N LYS A 123 -8.78 8.78 -21.19
CA LYS A 123 -8.21 8.99 -22.53
C LYS A 123 -6.74 8.61 -22.56
N GLU A 124 -5.95 9.13 -21.63
CA GLU A 124 -4.52 8.82 -21.51
C GLU A 124 -4.29 7.33 -21.20
N ALA A 125 -5.13 6.71 -20.36
CA ALA A 125 -4.92 5.35 -19.90
C ALA A 125 -5.41 4.26 -20.87
N LEU A 126 -6.41 4.55 -21.70
CA LEU A 126 -7.04 3.56 -22.58
C LEU A 126 -7.53 4.15 -23.91
N LEU A 127 -8.42 5.14 -23.88
CA LEU A 127 -9.28 5.47 -25.03
C LEU A 127 -8.48 6.02 -26.22
N ASP A 128 -7.38 6.72 -26.01
CA ASP A 128 -6.51 7.24 -27.08
C ASP A 128 -5.55 6.16 -27.65
N HIS A 129 -5.61 4.93 -27.14
CA HIS A 129 -4.71 3.84 -27.50
C HIS A 129 -5.41 2.66 -28.19
N ILE A 130 -6.72 2.78 -28.45
CA ILE A 130 -7.58 1.76 -29.07
C ILE A 130 -8.41 2.35 -30.22
N ASP A 131 -8.97 1.52 -31.08
CA ASP A 131 -9.75 1.93 -32.26
C ASP A 131 -11.26 2.12 -31.98
N ILE A 132 -11.62 2.62 -30.79
CA ILE A 132 -13.00 2.95 -30.44
C ILE A 132 -13.45 4.26 -31.11
N ALA A 133 -14.70 4.31 -31.59
CA ALA A 133 -15.26 5.51 -32.19
C ALA A 133 -15.69 6.52 -31.11
N PRO A 134 -15.38 7.83 -31.23
CA PRO A 134 -15.74 8.83 -30.21
C PRO A 134 -17.23 8.89 -29.87
N GLU A 135 -18.11 8.64 -30.84
CA GLU A 135 -19.57 8.59 -30.66
C GLU A 135 -20.05 7.42 -29.79
N ASN A 136 -19.20 6.41 -29.58
CA ASN A 136 -19.48 5.25 -28.73
C ASN A 136 -19.03 5.49 -27.27
N ILE A 137 -18.54 6.68 -26.93
CA ILE A 137 -18.08 7.02 -25.58
C ILE A 137 -19.09 7.96 -24.92
N TYR A 138 -19.80 7.45 -23.91
CA TYR A 138 -20.76 8.20 -23.12
C TYR A 138 -20.15 8.55 -21.76
N ALA A 139 -19.91 9.83 -21.51
CA ALA A 139 -19.36 10.31 -20.24
C ALA A 139 -20.07 11.58 -19.75
N PRO A 140 -20.14 11.83 -18.43
CA PRO A 140 -20.58 13.13 -17.93
C PRO A 140 -19.56 14.22 -18.28
N ASP A 141 -20.07 15.38 -18.69
CA ASP A 141 -19.25 16.58 -18.89
C ASP A 141 -19.12 17.36 -17.58
N GLY A 142 -17.94 17.30 -16.95
CA GLY A 142 -17.67 17.99 -15.69
C GLY A 142 -17.68 19.53 -15.79
N CYS A 143 -17.69 20.10 -17.00
CA CYS A 143 -17.77 21.54 -17.25
C CYS A 143 -19.18 22.02 -17.65
N MET A 144 -20.17 21.13 -17.68
CA MET A 144 -21.53 21.49 -18.10
C MET A 144 -22.20 22.53 -17.16
N PRO A 145 -23.17 23.32 -17.64
CA PRO A 145 -24.00 24.14 -16.76
C PRO A 145 -24.74 23.29 -15.72
N LYS A 146 -24.83 23.77 -14.47
CA LYS A 146 -25.42 23.01 -13.35
C LYS A 146 -26.87 22.59 -13.58
N ASP A 147 -27.65 23.40 -14.29
CA ASP A 147 -29.04 23.14 -14.67
C ASP A 147 -29.18 22.02 -15.71
N ALA A 148 -28.14 21.73 -16.49
CA ALA A 148 -28.13 20.63 -17.46
C ALA A 148 -27.91 19.25 -16.83
N ILE A 149 -27.45 19.17 -15.57
CA ILE A 149 -27.05 17.91 -14.93
C ILE A 149 -28.20 16.90 -14.84
N ILE A 150 -29.40 17.35 -14.47
CA ILE A 150 -30.57 16.45 -14.31
C ILE A 150 -30.95 15.84 -15.66
N ASP A 151 -30.96 16.66 -16.71
CA ASP A 151 -31.26 16.20 -18.06
C ASP A 151 -30.16 15.26 -18.59
N PHE A 152 -28.89 15.55 -18.30
CA PHE A 152 -27.79 14.64 -18.59
C PHE A 152 -27.99 13.28 -17.90
N CYS A 153 -28.26 13.27 -16.59
CA CYS A 153 -28.44 12.03 -15.83
C CYS A 153 -29.59 11.18 -16.41
N ARG A 154 -30.70 11.83 -16.82
CA ARG A 154 -31.81 11.16 -17.50
C ARG A 154 -31.39 10.58 -18.85
N MET A 155 -30.72 11.38 -19.68
CA MET A 155 -30.28 10.96 -21.01
C MET A 155 -29.23 9.84 -20.95
N TYR A 156 -28.35 9.86 -19.96
CA TYR A 156 -27.35 8.82 -19.70
C TYR A 156 -28.03 7.46 -19.45
N GLU A 157 -29.04 7.43 -18.57
CA GLU A 157 -29.85 6.23 -18.30
C GLU A 157 -30.63 5.75 -19.53
N GLU A 158 -31.18 6.68 -20.33
CA GLU A 158 -31.87 6.35 -21.58
C GLU A 158 -30.92 5.79 -22.64
N ASN A 159 -29.70 6.32 -22.75
CA ASN A 159 -28.70 5.85 -23.69
C ASN A 159 -28.21 4.44 -23.35
N ILE A 160 -28.05 4.12 -22.05
CA ILE A 160 -27.79 2.73 -21.61
C ILE A 160 -28.91 1.80 -22.10
N GLN A 161 -30.18 2.21 -21.98
CA GLN A 161 -31.31 1.41 -22.44
C GLN A 161 -31.36 1.28 -23.97
N LYS A 162 -31.11 2.37 -24.71
CA LYS A 162 -31.05 2.37 -26.18
C LYS A 162 -29.92 1.48 -26.72
N ALA A 163 -28.82 1.37 -25.98
CA ALA A 163 -27.73 0.46 -26.29
C ALA A 163 -28.04 -1.02 -25.98
N GLY A 164 -29.18 -1.34 -25.37
CA GLY A 164 -29.58 -2.71 -25.02
C GLY A 164 -29.21 -3.13 -23.58
N GLY A 165 -28.83 -2.17 -22.74
CA GLY A 165 -28.29 -2.40 -21.39
C GLY A 165 -26.78 -2.60 -21.38
N LEU A 166 -26.19 -2.70 -20.19
CA LEU A 166 -24.76 -2.98 -20.02
C LEU A 166 -24.53 -4.49 -20.10
N ASP A 167 -23.71 -4.96 -21.04
CA ASP A 167 -23.24 -6.35 -21.08
C ASP A 167 -22.24 -6.61 -19.96
N TYR A 168 -21.45 -5.60 -19.59
CA TYR A 168 -20.37 -5.72 -18.64
C TYR A 168 -20.14 -4.41 -17.87
N ILE A 169 -19.79 -4.50 -16.60
CA ILE A 169 -19.28 -3.35 -15.83
C ILE A 169 -18.06 -3.77 -15.02
N LEU A 170 -16.99 -2.99 -15.16
CA LEU A 170 -15.74 -3.19 -14.42
C LEU A 170 -15.70 -2.21 -13.25
N LEU A 171 -15.60 -2.68 -12.02
CA LEU A 171 -15.72 -1.83 -10.84
C LEU A 171 -14.42 -1.86 -10.04
N GLY A 172 -14.03 -0.71 -9.50
CA GLY A 172 -13.12 -0.63 -8.36
C GLY A 172 -13.87 -0.51 -7.03
N VAL A 173 -13.18 -0.76 -5.91
CA VAL A 173 -13.69 -0.48 -4.56
C VAL A 173 -12.82 0.56 -3.85
N GLY A 174 -13.46 1.60 -3.32
CA GLY A 174 -12.80 2.60 -2.47
C GLY A 174 -12.57 2.08 -1.05
N HIS A 175 -11.71 2.76 -0.28
CA HIS A 175 -11.39 2.33 1.09
C HIS A 175 -12.60 2.37 2.02
N ALA A 176 -13.54 3.28 1.74
CA ALA A 176 -14.77 3.44 2.49
C ALA A 176 -15.92 2.60 1.92
N SER A 177 -15.63 1.48 1.24
CA SER A 177 -16.59 0.54 0.64
C SER A 177 -17.40 1.04 -0.55
N ASN A 178 -17.17 2.30 -0.95
CA ASN A 178 -17.87 2.90 -2.07
C ASN A 178 -17.55 2.17 -3.37
N ILE A 179 -18.58 1.98 -4.19
CA ILE A 179 -18.41 1.66 -5.60
C ILE A 179 -18.68 2.94 -6.38
N MET A 180 -17.74 3.32 -7.25
CA MET A 180 -17.71 4.66 -7.85
C MET A 180 -17.77 5.70 -6.72
N PHE A 181 -18.70 6.64 -6.76
CA PHE A 181 -18.97 7.58 -5.68
C PHE A 181 -20.29 7.32 -4.94
N ASN A 182 -20.76 6.07 -4.95
CA ASN A 182 -21.84 5.63 -4.09
C ASN A 182 -21.29 5.24 -2.71
N GLY A 183 -21.14 6.23 -1.84
CA GLY A 183 -20.69 6.05 -0.46
C GLY A 183 -21.81 5.64 0.51
N VAL A 184 -21.45 5.58 1.79
CA VAL A 184 -22.35 5.23 2.90
C VAL A 184 -23.69 5.98 2.81
N GLY A 185 -24.79 5.25 2.97
CA GLY A 185 -26.15 5.79 2.87
C GLY A 185 -26.72 5.83 1.44
N SER A 186 -25.93 5.46 0.41
CA SER A 186 -26.46 5.28 -0.95
C SER A 186 -27.43 4.11 -1.00
N THR A 187 -28.63 4.33 -1.50
CA THR A 187 -29.67 3.29 -1.56
C THR A 187 -29.50 2.38 -2.79
N LEU A 188 -29.98 1.15 -2.68
CA LEU A 188 -30.05 0.21 -3.81
C LEU A 188 -30.89 0.75 -4.99
N SER A 189 -31.83 1.67 -4.73
CA SER A 189 -32.69 2.32 -5.73
C SER A 189 -32.07 3.54 -6.40
N SER A 190 -30.86 3.94 -6.00
CA SER A 190 -30.19 5.14 -6.51
C SER A 190 -29.88 5.02 -8.00
N ARG A 191 -30.18 6.08 -8.76
CA ARG A 191 -29.84 6.23 -10.18
C ARG A 191 -28.68 7.21 -10.36
N THR A 192 -28.26 7.40 -11.62
CA THR A 192 -27.24 8.40 -11.97
C THR A 192 -27.62 9.78 -11.42
N ARG A 193 -26.70 10.41 -10.69
CA ARG A 193 -26.94 11.68 -9.97
C ARG A 193 -25.66 12.44 -9.66
N LEU A 194 -25.80 13.73 -9.36
CA LEU A 194 -24.76 14.51 -8.69
C LEU A 194 -24.72 14.16 -7.20
N VAL A 195 -23.52 13.91 -6.69
CA VAL A 195 -23.22 13.66 -5.27
C VAL A 195 -22.21 14.72 -4.82
N LEU A 196 -22.37 15.24 -3.61
CA LEU A 196 -21.38 16.13 -2.99
C LEU A 196 -20.22 15.32 -2.43
N LEU A 197 -19.00 15.81 -2.63
CA LEU A 197 -17.79 15.16 -2.13
C LEU A 197 -17.46 15.67 -0.73
N GLU A 198 -17.76 14.84 0.27
CA GLU A 198 -17.48 15.10 1.68
C GLU A 198 -16.65 13.96 2.28
N GLY A 199 -15.86 14.28 3.31
CA GLY A 199 -15.09 13.31 4.09
C GLY A 199 -14.30 12.32 3.24
N ALA A 200 -14.58 11.02 3.41
CA ALA A 200 -13.88 9.93 2.72
C ALA A 200 -14.02 10.00 1.18
N ALA A 201 -15.16 10.49 0.64
CA ALA A 201 -15.32 10.61 -0.80
C ALA A 201 -14.42 11.71 -1.38
N ARG A 202 -14.26 12.83 -0.66
CA ARG A 202 -13.34 13.92 -1.05
C ARG A 202 -11.88 13.47 -0.98
N LYS A 203 -11.52 12.66 0.02
CA LYS A 203 -10.19 12.04 0.14
C LYS A 203 -9.92 11.02 -0.97
N GLU A 204 -10.88 10.17 -1.32
CA GLU A 204 -10.74 9.26 -2.46
C GLU A 204 -10.52 10.04 -3.77
N ALA A 205 -11.29 11.12 -3.96
CA ALA A 205 -11.15 11.99 -5.12
C ALA A 205 -9.78 12.68 -5.19
N SER A 206 -9.16 13.04 -4.07
CA SER A 206 -7.86 13.72 -4.06
C SER A 206 -6.73 12.91 -4.70
N ARG A 207 -6.88 11.58 -4.82
CA ARG A 207 -5.92 10.74 -5.54
C ARG A 207 -5.88 11.02 -7.05
N THR A 208 -6.90 11.69 -7.59
CA THR A 208 -7.00 12.13 -8.98
C THR A 208 -6.36 13.52 -9.19
N PHE A 209 -6.31 14.34 -8.15
CA PHE A 209 -5.93 15.76 -8.24
C PHE A 209 -4.57 16.03 -7.58
N PRO A 210 -3.88 17.13 -7.92
CA PRO A 210 -2.58 17.46 -7.32
C PRO A 210 -2.63 17.69 -5.81
N SER A 211 -3.73 18.27 -5.32
CA SER A 211 -3.95 18.53 -3.89
C SER A 211 -5.44 18.39 -3.51
N LEU A 212 -5.72 18.38 -2.21
CA LEU A 212 -7.09 18.39 -1.67
C LEU A 212 -7.87 19.66 -2.02
N ASP A 213 -7.18 20.78 -2.21
CA ASP A 213 -7.80 22.07 -2.56
C ASP A 213 -8.28 22.10 -4.01
N ASN A 214 -7.64 21.33 -4.89
CA ASN A 214 -8.05 21.18 -6.28
C ASN A 214 -9.25 20.22 -6.45
N VAL A 215 -9.67 19.50 -5.40
CA VAL A 215 -10.78 18.53 -5.51
C VAL A 215 -12.11 19.26 -5.70
N PRO A 216 -12.86 18.97 -6.79
CA PRO A 216 -14.16 19.57 -7.04
C PRO A 216 -15.17 19.33 -5.90
N ALA A 217 -16.22 20.15 -5.84
CA ALA A 217 -17.22 20.08 -4.79
C ALA A 217 -18.13 18.83 -4.89
N GLY A 218 -18.25 18.24 -6.07
CA GLY A 218 -19.13 17.12 -6.33
C GLY A 218 -18.65 16.21 -7.46
N VAL A 219 -19.47 15.21 -7.74
CA VAL A 219 -19.23 14.19 -8.75
C VAL A 219 -20.56 13.69 -9.31
N ILE A 220 -20.66 13.59 -10.63
CA ILE A 220 -21.78 12.94 -11.31
C ILE A 220 -21.41 11.46 -11.40
N THR A 221 -22.18 10.58 -10.77
CA THR A 221 -21.88 9.14 -10.68
C THR A 221 -23.07 8.30 -11.10
N MET A 222 -22.81 7.18 -11.77
CA MET A 222 -23.79 6.13 -12.00
C MET A 222 -24.30 5.60 -10.66
N GLY A 223 -25.62 5.35 -10.56
CA GLY A 223 -26.26 4.85 -9.35
C GLY A 223 -26.20 3.33 -9.20
N ILE A 224 -26.45 2.84 -7.98
CA ILE A 224 -26.44 1.40 -7.68
C ILE A 224 -27.52 0.65 -8.49
N ALA A 225 -28.72 1.22 -8.62
CA ALA A 225 -29.81 0.58 -9.38
C ALA A 225 -29.48 0.42 -10.88
N THR A 226 -28.59 1.26 -11.40
CA THR A 226 -28.18 1.26 -12.80
C THR A 226 -27.11 0.18 -13.02
N MET A 227 -26.08 0.15 -12.18
CA MET A 227 -25.05 -0.90 -12.19
C MET A 227 -25.67 -2.29 -12.01
N MET A 228 -26.60 -2.45 -11.07
CA MET A 228 -27.20 -3.76 -10.75
C MET A 228 -28.04 -4.36 -11.89
N LYS A 229 -28.22 -3.64 -13.01
CA LYS A 229 -28.88 -4.15 -14.23
C LYS A 229 -27.89 -4.69 -15.27
N ALA A 230 -26.58 -4.53 -15.06
CA ALA A 230 -25.57 -5.05 -15.97
C ALA A 230 -25.67 -6.59 -16.04
N ARG A 231 -25.36 -7.18 -17.20
CA ARG A 231 -25.42 -8.64 -17.35
C ARG A 231 -24.26 -9.33 -16.62
N ASN A 232 -23.10 -8.68 -16.56
CA ASN A 232 -21.90 -9.16 -15.87
C ASN A 232 -21.31 -8.00 -15.05
N VAL A 233 -20.92 -8.27 -13.81
CA VAL A 233 -20.28 -7.29 -12.93
C VAL A 233 -18.97 -7.88 -12.40
N ILE A 234 -17.85 -7.20 -12.64
CA ILE A 234 -16.56 -7.57 -12.06
C ILE A 234 -16.09 -6.48 -11.11
N LEU A 235 -15.96 -6.80 -9.83
CA LEU A 235 -15.30 -5.94 -8.85
C LEU A 235 -13.82 -6.36 -8.74
N MET A 236 -12.90 -5.45 -9.02
CA MET A 236 -11.46 -5.68 -8.81
C MET A 236 -10.91 -4.89 -7.62
N ALA A 237 -9.98 -5.51 -6.90
CA ALA A 237 -9.23 -4.84 -5.84
C ALA A 237 -7.84 -5.45 -5.68
N TRP A 238 -6.85 -4.58 -5.50
CA TRP A 238 -5.44 -4.95 -5.39
C TRP A 238 -4.85 -4.33 -4.14
N GLY A 239 -3.96 -5.05 -3.47
CA GLY A 239 -3.21 -4.53 -2.33
C GLY A 239 -3.86 -4.76 -0.96
N GLU A 240 -3.00 -4.75 0.05
CA GLU A 240 -3.33 -5.03 1.46
C GLU A 240 -4.34 -4.02 2.04
N ASP A 241 -4.30 -2.77 1.56
CA ASP A 241 -5.22 -1.70 1.95
C ASP A 241 -6.69 -2.00 1.58
N LYS A 242 -6.93 -2.98 0.71
CA LYS A 242 -8.26 -3.45 0.30
C LYS A 242 -8.73 -4.69 1.06
N ALA A 243 -7.85 -5.39 1.80
CA ALA A 243 -8.16 -6.67 2.44
C ALA A 243 -9.43 -6.61 3.29
N LYS A 244 -9.43 -5.69 4.26
CA LYS A 244 -10.55 -5.52 5.20
C LYS A 244 -11.86 -5.21 4.52
N ILE A 245 -11.82 -4.40 3.45
CA ILE A 245 -13.05 -4.04 2.77
C ILE A 245 -13.59 -5.17 1.90
N ILE A 246 -12.71 -5.91 1.23
CA ILE A 246 -13.08 -7.08 0.45
C ILE A 246 -13.72 -8.14 1.34
N ALA A 247 -13.18 -8.41 2.52
CA ALA A 247 -13.81 -9.33 3.48
C ALA A 247 -15.22 -8.88 3.88
N LYS A 248 -15.43 -7.58 4.14
CA LYS A 248 -16.77 -7.03 4.42
C LYS A 248 -17.72 -7.13 3.24
N THR A 249 -17.23 -6.87 2.02
CA THR A 249 -18.01 -6.92 0.78
C THR A 249 -18.44 -8.34 0.44
N VAL A 250 -17.53 -9.31 0.58
CA VAL A 250 -17.74 -10.70 0.15
C VAL A 250 -18.41 -11.56 1.23
N GLU A 251 -18.02 -11.42 2.50
CA GLU A 251 -18.49 -12.31 3.58
C GLU A 251 -19.51 -11.61 4.52
N GLY A 252 -19.44 -10.28 4.61
CA GLY A 252 -20.28 -9.45 5.48
C GLY A 252 -21.77 -9.44 5.12
N LYS A 253 -22.59 -8.78 5.94
CA LYS A 253 -24.03 -8.60 5.66
C LYS A 253 -24.23 -7.46 4.67
N VAL A 254 -25.24 -7.60 3.80
CA VAL A 254 -25.67 -6.51 2.91
C VAL A 254 -26.17 -5.32 3.74
N SER A 255 -25.59 -4.14 3.52
CA SER A 255 -25.95 -2.90 4.22
C SER A 255 -25.56 -1.65 3.41
N ASP A 256 -26.29 -0.56 3.60
CA ASP A 256 -25.96 0.79 3.11
C ASP A 256 -24.72 1.41 3.78
N ALA A 257 -24.26 0.86 4.90
CA ALA A 257 -22.96 1.17 5.49
C ALA A 257 -21.79 0.56 4.71
N VAL A 258 -22.06 -0.43 3.86
CA VAL A 258 -21.08 -1.08 2.98
C VAL A 258 -21.68 -1.21 1.58
N PRO A 259 -21.83 -0.14 0.77
CA PRO A 259 -22.55 -0.20 -0.51
C PRO A 259 -22.05 -1.27 -1.48
N SER A 260 -20.76 -1.60 -1.44
CA SER A 260 -20.21 -2.71 -2.24
C SER A 260 -20.82 -4.08 -1.92
N SER A 261 -21.33 -4.29 -0.71
CA SER A 261 -22.05 -5.50 -0.33
C SER A 261 -23.35 -5.72 -1.11
N TYR A 262 -23.91 -4.69 -1.78
CA TYR A 262 -25.07 -4.87 -2.65
C TYR A 262 -24.81 -5.82 -3.82
N LEU A 263 -23.55 -6.01 -4.22
CA LEU A 263 -23.17 -6.98 -5.25
C LEU A 263 -23.53 -8.43 -4.89
N GLN A 264 -23.70 -8.74 -3.60
CA GLN A 264 -24.21 -10.05 -3.14
C GLN A 264 -25.61 -10.37 -3.69
N ASN A 265 -26.39 -9.34 -4.07
CA ASN A 265 -27.72 -9.51 -4.65
C ASN A 265 -27.70 -9.63 -6.18
N HIS A 266 -26.54 -9.51 -6.81
CA HIS A 266 -26.41 -9.57 -8.26
C HIS A 266 -26.21 -11.00 -8.72
N THR A 267 -26.99 -11.47 -9.71
CA THR A 267 -26.98 -12.87 -10.15
C THR A 267 -25.69 -13.29 -10.85
N ASN A 268 -24.92 -12.33 -11.36
CA ASN A 268 -23.69 -12.58 -12.12
C ASN A 268 -22.61 -11.54 -11.79
N ALA A 269 -22.39 -11.32 -10.49
CA ALA A 269 -21.24 -10.56 -10.00
C ALA A 269 -20.10 -11.49 -9.61
N LYS A 270 -18.86 -11.06 -9.85
CA LYS A 270 -17.66 -11.74 -9.37
C LYS A 270 -16.69 -10.71 -8.80
N VAL A 271 -15.88 -11.15 -7.85
CA VAL A 271 -14.77 -10.37 -7.31
C VAL A 271 -13.45 -10.96 -7.79
N VAL A 272 -12.53 -10.10 -8.23
CA VAL A 272 -11.18 -10.48 -8.64
C VAL A 272 -10.19 -9.72 -7.77
N VAL A 273 -9.33 -10.44 -7.06
CA VAL A 273 -8.36 -9.85 -6.13
C VAL A 273 -6.99 -10.51 -6.25
N ASP A 274 -5.95 -9.79 -5.83
CA ASP A 274 -4.65 -10.38 -5.52
C ASP A 274 -4.67 -10.99 -4.10
N LEU A 275 -3.64 -11.78 -3.77
CA LEU A 275 -3.52 -12.39 -2.44
C LEU A 275 -3.53 -11.35 -1.31
N SER A 276 -2.92 -10.18 -1.54
CA SER A 276 -2.87 -9.09 -0.56
C SER A 276 -4.27 -8.54 -0.26
N ALA A 277 -5.09 -8.29 -1.28
CA ALA A 277 -6.48 -7.85 -1.09
C ALA A 277 -7.42 -8.98 -0.63
N ALA A 278 -7.00 -10.24 -0.74
CA ALA A 278 -7.72 -11.40 -0.22
C ALA A 278 -7.38 -11.74 1.24
N TYR A 279 -6.38 -11.08 1.83
CA TYR A 279 -5.73 -11.54 3.06
C TYR A 279 -6.70 -11.72 4.24
N ASP A 280 -7.69 -10.84 4.37
CA ASP A 280 -8.70 -10.88 5.44
C ASP A 280 -9.88 -11.83 5.16
N LEU A 281 -9.94 -12.47 3.98
CA LEU A 281 -10.96 -13.50 3.70
C LEU A 281 -10.77 -14.68 4.64
N THR A 282 -11.87 -15.28 5.08
CA THR A 282 -11.84 -16.36 6.08
C THR A 282 -11.02 -17.55 5.60
N ARG A 283 -11.10 -17.94 4.31
CA ARG A 283 -10.29 -19.05 3.78
C ARG A 283 -8.79 -18.79 3.73
N ILE A 284 -8.38 -17.52 3.81
CA ILE A 284 -6.98 -17.10 3.81
C ILE A 284 -6.51 -16.88 5.25
N SER A 285 -7.23 -16.08 6.04
CA SER A 285 -6.81 -15.70 7.39
C SER A 285 -7.19 -16.69 8.48
N HIS A 286 -8.35 -17.34 8.36
CA HIS A 286 -8.88 -18.25 9.37
C HIS A 286 -9.31 -19.58 8.74
N PRO A 287 -8.42 -20.28 7.99
CA PRO A 287 -8.79 -21.44 7.18
C PRO A 287 -9.42 -22.58 8.01
N TRP A 288 -9.10 -22.68 9.30
CA TRP A 288 -9.69 -23.66 10.23
C TRP A 288 -11.21 -23.50 10.41
N LEU A 289 -11.76 -22.33 10.05
CA LEU A 289 -13.20 -22.08 10.06
C LEU A 289 -13.91 -22.60 8.82
N VAL A 290 -13.20 -23.06 7.80
CA VAL A 290 -13.80 -23.55 6.55
C VAL A 290 -13.30 -24.93 6.13
N THR A 291 -12.06 -25.29 6.47
CA THR A 291 -11.43 -26.56 6.08
C THR A 291 -10.44 -27.05 7.14
N ASN A 292 -9.93 -28.27 6.95
CA ASN A 292 -8.88 -28.84 7.80
C ASN A 292 -7.52 -28.21 7.48
N CYS A 293 -6.70 -27.98 8.51
CA CYS A 293 -5.47 -27.21 8.37
C CYS A 293 -4.21 -28.08 8.44
N GLU A 294 -3.23 -27.75 7.59
CA GLU A 294 -1.84 -28.14 7.82
C GLU A 294 -1.23 -27.14 8.81
N TRP A 295 -1.15 -27.55 10.07
CA TRP A 295 -0.77 -26.68 11.17
C TRP A 295 0.75 -26.51 11.26
N ASP A 296 1.24 -25.31 10.92
CA ASP A 296 2.59 -24.86 11.22
C ASP A 296 2.61 -23.88 12.42
N ASN A 297 3.80 -23.42 12.83
CA ASN A 297 3.92 -22.50 13.95
C ASN A 297 3.18 -21.17 13.72
N LYS A 298 3.19 -20.64 12.49
CA LYS A 298 2.61 -19.34 12.16
C LYS A 298 1.08 -19.43 12.20
N LEU A 299 0.50 -20.46 11.59
CA LEU A 299 -0.94 -20.69 11.58
C LEU A 299 -1.48 -20.98 12.98
N ILE A 300 -0.76 -21.77 13.79
CA ILE A 300 -1.12 -21.98 15.19
C ILE A 300 -1.10 -20.65 15.94
N ARG A 301 -0.03 -19.85 15.80
CA ARG A 301 0.07 -18.55 16.47
C ARG A 301 -1.09 -17.64 16.07
N ARG A 302 -1.41 -17.56 14.77
CA ARG A 302 -2.56 -16.79 14.25
C ARG A 302 -3.87 -17.24 14.91
N ALA A 303 -4.15 -18.54 14.91
CA ALA A 303 -5.37 -19.09 15.50
C ALA A 303 -5.51 -18.75 16.98
N ILE A 304 -4.42 -18.81 17.76
CA ILE A 304 -4.47 -18.53 19.19
C ILE A 304 -4.60 -17.03 19.47
N VAL A 305 -3.90 -16.17 18.72
CA VAL A 305 -4.06 -14.71 18.83
C VAL A 305 -5.49 -14.30 18.50
N TRP A 306 -6.05 -14.85 17.41
CA TRP A 306 -7.45 -14.66 17.05
C TRP A 306 -8.41 -15.13 18.16
N LEU A 307 -8.17 -16.30 18.75
CA LEU A 307 -9.00 -16.82 19.83
C LEU A 307 -8.92 -15.95 21.10
N CYS A 308 -7.74 -15.41 21.41
CA CYS A 308 -7.55 -14.44 22.49
C CYS A 308 -8.38 -13.18 22.27
N GLN A 309 -8.33 -12.61 21.07
CA GLN A 309 -9.11 -11.41 20.70
C GLN A 309 -10.62 -11.68 20.76
N LEU A 310 -11.06 -12.84 20.28
CA LEU A 310 -12.47 -13.23 20.28
C LEU A 310 -13.03 -13.44 21.70
N THR A 311 -12.22 -14.03 22.59
CA THR A 311 -12.66 -14.39 23.96
C THR A 311 -12.33 -13.31 24.99
N GLY A 312 -11.46 -12.36 24.68
CA GLY A 312 -10.90 -11.39 25.62
C GLY A 312 -10.00 -12.02 26.69
N LYS A 313 -9.50 -13.25 26.45
CA LYS A 313 -8.65 -13.98 27.40
C LYS A 313 -7.20 -14.00 26.91
N PRO A 314 -6.20 -13.83 27.80
CA PRO A 314 -4.80 -14.06 27.46
C PRO A 314 -4.53 -15.55 27.18
N ILE A 315 -3.43 -15.86 26.49
CA ILE A 315 -3.11 -17.19 25.95
C ILE A 315 -3.24 -18.27 27.02
N LEU A 316 -2.60 -18.08 28.18
CA LEU A 316 -2.55 -19.08 29.25
C LEU A 316 -3.90 -19.28 29.98
N LYS A 317 -4.93 -18.48 29.69
CA LYS A 317 -6.29 -18.62 30.26
C LYS A 317 -7.28 -19.27 29.30
N LEU A 318 -6.87 -19.60 28.06
CA LEU A 318 -7.72 -20.32 27.11
C LEU A 318 -7.93 -21.77 27.55
N THR A 319 -9.15 -22.27 27.40
CA THR A 319 -9.58 -23.61 27.84
C THR A 319 -9.93 -24.50 26.65
N ASN A 320 -10.03 -25.83 26.87
CA ASN A 320 -10.48 -26.76 25.83
C ASN A 320 -11.84 -26.35 25.24
N LYS A 321 -12.74 -25.78 26.07
CA LYS A 321 -14.05 -25.28 25.64
C LYS A 321 -13.91 -24.15 24.62
N ASP A 322 -13.03 -23.19 24.90
CA ASP A 322 -12.79 -22.04 24.00
C ASP A 322 -12.31 -22.51 22.62
N TYR A 323 -11.41 -23.50 22.56
CA TYR A 323 -10.94 -24.08 21.31
C TYR A 323 -12.08 -24.81 20.57
N SER A 324 -12.84 -25.66 21.28
CA SER A 324 -13.88 -26.48 20.67
C SER A 324 -15.05 -25.67 20.11
N GLU A 325 -15.45 -24.59 20.79
CA GLU A 325 -16.58 -23.75 20.38
C GLU A 325 -16.23 -22.83 19.19
N ASN A 326 -14.94 -22.68 18.86
CA ASN A 326 -14.44 -21.76 17.84
C ASN A 326 -13.67 -22.46 16.71
N GLY A 327 -13.93 -23.76 16.48
CA GLY A 327 -13.41 -24.49 15.32
C GLY A 327 -11.94 -24.93 15.42
N LEU A 328 -11.33 -24.87 16.61
CA LEU A 328 -9.92 -25.24 16.84
C LEU A 328 -9.76 -26.63 17.48
N GLY A 329 -10.74 -27.52 17.27
CA GLY A 329 -10.72 -28.88 17.80
C GLY A 329 -9.55 -29.73 17.29
N GLU A 330 -9.07 -29.48 16.06
CA GLU A 330 -7.89 -30.18 15.50
C GLU A 330 -6.63 -29.95 16.34
N LEU A 331 -6.42 -28.74 16.85
CA LEU A 331 -5.29 -28.44 17.74
C LEU A 331 -5.37 -29.21 19.05
N LEU A 332 -6.57 -29.40 19.60
CA LEU A 332 -6.75 -30.24 20.80
C LEU A 332 -6.43 -31.70 20.51
N ALA A 333 -6.80 -32.22 19.34
CA ALA A 333 -6.48 -33.59 18.95
C ALA A 333 -4.97 -33.80 18.74
N LEU A 334 -4.29 -32.83 18.11
CA LEU A 334 -2.85 -32.89 17.84
C LEU A 334 -1.99 -32.74 19.09
N TYR A 335 -2.39 -31.86 20.02
CA TYR A 335 -1.59 -31.50 21.21
C TYR A 335 -2.13 -32.08 22.52
N GLY A 336 -3.27 -32.76 22.47
CA GLY A 336 -3.95 -33.39 23.61
C GLY A 336 -4.75 -32.45 24.52
N SER A 337 -4.37 -31.17 24.63
CA SER A 337 -5.10 -30.18 25.43
C SER A 337 -4.78 -28.74 25.02
N ALA A 338 -5.68 -27.81 25.33
CA ALA A 338 -5.46 -26.38 25.16
C ALA A 338 -4.22 -25.92 25.96
N TYR A 339 -3.99 -26.47 27.15
CA TYR A 339 -2.84 -26.14 27.99
C TYR A 339 -1.50 -26.33 27.26
N ASN A 340 -1.35 -27.47 26.56
CA ASN A 340 -0.13 -27.77 25.81
C ASN A 340 0.08 -26.81 24.62
N VAL A 341 -1.00 -26.46 23.91
CA VAL A 341 -0.96 -25.47 22.82
C VAL A 341 -0.61 -24.09 23.36
N ASN A 342 -1.27 -23.66 24.44
CA ASN A 342 -1.10 -22.35 25.06
C ASN A 342 0.35 -22.12 25.50
N ILE A 343 0.99 -23.09 26.17
CA ILE A 343 2.40 -22.96 26.61
C ILE A 343 3.33 -22.82 25.41
N ARG A 344 3.13 -23.65 24.38
CA ARG A 344 3.95 -23.60 23.17
C ARG A 344 3.87 -22.22 22.52
N VAL A 345 2.66 -21.71 22.28
CA VAL A 345 2.46 -20.41 21.64
C VAL A 345 2.94 -19.26 22.52
N PHE A 346 2.70 -19.33 23.83
CA PHE A 346 3.20 -18.31 24.76
C PHE A 346 4.73 -18.21 24.73
N ASN A 347 5.43 -19.34 24.77
CA ASN A 347 6.89 -19.37 24.69
C ASN A 347 7.40 -18.90 23.32
N ASP A 348 6.74 -19.33 22.24
CA ASP A 348 7.07 -18.92 20.87
C ASP A 348 6.98 -17.40 20.69
N ILE A 349 5.93 -16.76 21.19
CA ILE A 349 5.81 -15.29 21.17
C ILE A 349 6.80 -14.65 22.15
N GLN A 350 7.04 -15.23 23.33
CA GLN A 350 8.03 -14.71 24.26
C GLN A 350 9.44 -14.68 23.65
N HIS A 351 9.79 -15.68 22.85
CA HIS A 351 11.10 -15.78 22.19
C HIS A 351 11.32 -14.75 21.08
N THR A 352 10.26 -14.08 20.58
CA THR A 352 10.43 -12.94 19.66
C THR A 352 10.98 -11.70 20.37
N ILE A 353 10.79 -11.58 21.69
CA ILE A 353 11.12 -10.37 22.44
C ILE A 353 12.63 -10.31 22.70
N THR A 354 13.28 -9.25 22.22
CA THR A 354 14.72 -9.02 22.48
C THR A 354 15.05 -7.57 22.78
N GLY A 355 15.85 -7.36 23.83
CA GLY A 355 16.50 -6.07 24.10
C GLY A 355 17.81 -5.87 23.33
N TRP A 356 18.24 -6.84 22.52
CA TRP A 356 19.47 -6.78 21.73
C TRP A 356 19.15 -7.10 20.28
N PRO A 357 18.65 -6.12 19.50
CA PRO A 357 18.27 -6.33 18.11
C PRO A 357 19.44 -6.81 17.25
N GLY A 358 20.67 -6.32 17.49
CA GLY A 358 21.90 -6.78 16.80
C GLY A 358 22.56 -8.02 17.43
N GLY A 359 21.88 -8.71 18.34
CA GLY A 359 22.39 -9.89 19.05
C GLY A 359 23.29 -9.55 20.24
N LYS A 360 23.05 -10.21 21.38
CA LYS A 360 23.81 -9.96 22.61
C LYS A 360 25.12 -10.74 22.62
N PRO A 361 26.30 -10.10 22.72
CA PRO A 361 27.57 -10.82 22.77
C PRO A 361 27.68 -11.68 24.03
N ASN A 362 28.31 -12.84 23.91
CA ASN A 362 28.55 -13.80 25.00
C ASN A 362 27.27 -14.31 25.72
N ALA A 363 26.13 -14.31 25.03
CA ALA A 363 24.87 -14.86 25.53
C ALA A 363 24.43 -16.08 24.72
N ASP A 364 23.65 -16.96 25.35
CA ASP A 364 22.91 -17.99 24.61
C ASP A 364 21.82 -17.33 23.77
N ASP A 365 21.86 -17.62 22.47
CA ASP A 365 20.97 -17.11 21.43
C ASP A 365 20.10 -18.22 20.80
N SER A 366 20.10 -19.43 21.36
CA SER A 366 19.33 -20.58 20.84
C SER A 366 17.83 -20.30 20.64
N ASN A 367 17.27 -19.41 21.45
CA ASN A 367 15.87 -18.99 21.39
C ASN A 367 15.73 -17.46 21.19
N ARG A 368 16.76 -16.79 20.67
CA ARG A 368 16.72 -15.34 20.42
C ARG A 368 16.53 -15.07 18.92
N PRO A 369 15.89 -13.94 18.58
CA PRO A 369 15.69 -13.57 17.18
C PRO A 369 17.01 -13.35 16.45
N GLU A 370 17.98 -12.68 17.07
CA GLU A 370 19.28 -12.33 16.48
C GLU A 370 20.47 -13.11 17.09
N ARG A 371 21.45 -13.49 16.25
CA ARG A 371 22.64 -14.25 16.66
C ARG A 371 23.67 -13.38 17.38
N ALA A 372 24.29 -13.92 18.42
CA ALA A 372 25.28 -13.26 19.25
C ALA A 372 26.60 -12.94 18.53
N THR A 373 26.93 -13.67 17.45
CA THR A 373 28.16 -13.48 16.67
C THR A 373 27.85 -13.19 15.19
N PRO A 374 28.66 -12.36 14.50
CA PRO A 374 29.75 -11.54 15.04
C PRO A 374 29.26 -10.38 15.91
N TYR A 375 30.17 -9.79 16.71
CA TYR A 375 29.97 -8.54 17.44
C TYR A 375 31.26 -7.70 17.43
N PRO A 376 31.20 -6.40 17.11
CA PRO A 376 30.02 -5.67 16.63
C PRO A 376 29.57 -6.18 15.26
N LYS A 377 28.27 -6.07 14.97
CA LYS A 377 27.73 -6.32 13.62
C LYS A 377 27.84 -5.06 12.77
N LYS A 378 28.08 -5.25 11.47
CA LYS A 378 27.79 -4.23 10.46
C LYS A 378 26.33 -4.27 10.07
N VAL A 379 25.64 -3.14 10.22
CA VAL A 379 24.20 -3.04 9.99
C VAL A 379 23.93 -1.99 8.92
N ILE A 380 23.06 -2.30 7.95
CA ILE A 380 22.50 -1.28 7.05
C ILE A 380 21.01 -1.14 7.32
N ILE A 381 20.56 0.09 7.53
CA ILE A 381 19.14 0.45 7.60
C ILE A 381 18.78 1.14 6.30
N PHE A 382 17.97 0.49 5.45
CA PHE A 382 17.41 1.11 4.26
C PHE A 382 16.16 1.92 4.64
N SER A 383 16.06 3.12 4.10
CA SER A 383 14.99 4.07 4.36
C SER A 383 14.44 4.60 3.03
N PRO A 384 13.25 4.16 2.60
CA PRO A 384 12.68 4.56 1.31
C PRO A 384 12.58 6.08 1.17
N HIS A 385 11.95 6.74 2.14
CA HIS A 385 11.99 8.18 2.32
C HIS A 385 13.00 8.57 3.42
N PRO A 386 13.49 9.83 3.42
CA PRO A 386 14.52 10.27 4.36
C PRO A 386 14.19 10.21 5.87
N ASP A 387 12.96 9.89 6.28
CA ASP A 387 12.47 9.82 7.66
C ASP A 387 11.90 8.45 8.07
N ASP A 388 11.81 7.50 7.14
CA ASP A 388 11.22 6.18 7.42
C ASP A 388 12.02 5.38 8.44
N ASP A 389 13.35 5.53 8.48
CA ASP A 389 14.26 4.93 9.46
C ASP A 389 13.86 5.28 10.90
N VAL A 390 13.58 6.57 11.18
CA VAL A 390 13.22 7.06 12.51
C VAL A 390 11.74 6.89 12.83
N ILE A 391 10.85 7.01 11.85
CA ILE A 391 9.40 6.78 12.04
C ILE A 391 9.13 5.30 12.32
N SER A 392 9.72 4.42 11.52
CA SER A 392 9.38 3.00 11.51
C SER A 392 10.11 2.24 12.60
N MET A 393 11.44 2.44 12.70
CA MET A 393 12.30 1.66 13.57
C MET A 393 13.26 2.50 14.42
N GLY A 394 12.93 3.77 14.68
CA GLY A 394 13.81 4.72 15.37
C GLY A 394 14.27 4.28 16.78
N GLY A 395 13.46 3.49 17.50
CA GLY A 395 13.87 2.93 18.80
C GLY A 395 14.96 1.87 18.63
N THR A 396 14.76 0.95 17.69
CA THR A 396 15.72 -0.10 17.33
C THR A 396 16.99 0.49 16.72
N PHE A 397 16.87 1.49 15.84
CA PHE A 397 18.01 2.21 15.27
C PHE A 397 18.86 2.83 16.38
N HIS A 398 18.26 3.61 17.28
CA HIS A 398 18.98 4.19 18.40
C HIS A 398 19.71 3.13 19.24
N ARG A 399 19.01 2.03 19.54
CA ARG A 399 19.55 0.95 20.35
C ARG A 399 20.72 0.22 19.70
N LEU A 400 20.71 0.01 18.38
CA LEU A 400 21.84 -0.58 17.65
C LEU A 400 23.10 0.29 17.80
N CYS A 401 22.95 1.61 17.70
CA CYS A 401 24.04 2.57 17.92
C CYS A 401 24.54 2.55 19.37
N GLU A 402 23.63 2.57 20.36
CA GLU A 402 23.98 2.49 21.79
C GLU A 402 24.68 1.16 22.14
N GLN A 403 24.30 0.07 21.49
CA GLN A 403 24.93 -1.24 21.63
C GLN A 403 26.22 -1.39 20.84
N HIS A 404 26.74 -0.28 20.28
CA HIS A 404 28.04 -0.19 19.61
C HIS A 404 28.19 -1.06 18.36
N HIS A 405 27.08 -1.31 17.66
CA HIS A 405 27.14 -1.86 16.30
C HIS A 405 27.67 -0.83 15.31
N ASP A 406 28.21 -1.33 14.20
CA ASP A 406 28.67 -0.51 13.07
C ASP A 406 27.48 -0.23 12.15
N VAL A 407 26.71 0.81 12.47
CA VAL A 407 25.43 1.11 11.82
C VAL A 407 25.63 2.09 10.67
N HIS A 408 25.07 1.76 9.52
CA HIS A 408 24.90 2.61 8.35
C HIS A 408 23.41 2.83 8.09
N VAL A 409 23.04 4.01 7.60
CA VAL A 409 21.70 4.31 7.08
C VAL A 409 21.79 4.68 5.61
N ALA A 410 20.88 4.15 4.80
CA ALA A 410 20.81 4.35 3.36
C ALA A 410 19.45 4.90 2.96
N TYR A 411 19.42 6.18 2.58
CA TYR A 411 18.24 6.85 2.08
C TYR A 411 18.11 6.61 0.58
N GLU A 412 17.04 5.92 0.18
CA GLU A 412 16.88 5.42 -1.19
C GLU A 412 16.39 6.52 -2.13
N THR A 413 15.50 7.39 -1.67
CA THR A 413 14.97 8.52 -2.45
C THR A 413 15.39 9.86 -1.86
N SER A 414 15.39 10.91 -2.69
CA SER A 414 15.70 12.27 -2.24
C SER A 414 14.59 12.90 -1.39
N GLY A 415 13.37 12.38 -1.45
CA GLY A 415 12.20 12.95 -0.77
C GLY A 415 11.80 14.35 -1.27
N ASN A 416 12.35 14.80 -2.40
CA ASN A 416 12.19 16.17 -2.91
C ASN A 416 10.73 16.53 -3.24
N ILE A 417 9.87 15.57 -3.57
CA ILE A 417 8.45 15.82 -3.87
C ILE A 417 7.61 16.10 -2.60
N ALA A 418 8.13 15.79 -1.41
CA ALA A 418 7.39 15.90 -0.15
C ALA A 418 7.63 17.22 0.59
N VAL A 419 8.49 18.11 0.08
CA VAL A 419 8.78 19.40 0.71
C VAL A 419 7.86 20.47 0.12
N GLY A 420 7.13 21.17 0.98
CA GLY A 420 6.28 22.30 0.59
C GLY A 420 7.10 23.49 0.04
N ASP A 421 6.51 24.27 -0.85
CA ASP A 421 7.21 25.40 -1.49
C ASP A 421 7.59 26.49 -0.47
N GLU A 422 6.77 26.70 0.55
CA GLU A 422 7.03 27.66 1.63
C GLU A 422 8.33 27.37 2.40
N GLU A 423 8.67 26.08 2.56
CA GLU A 423 9.93 25.68 3.17
C GLU A 423 11.11 26.14 2.31
N VAL A 424 11.03 25.92 0.99
CA VAL A 424 12.07 26.34 0.04
C VAL A 424 12.21 27.87 0.03
N ILE A 425 11.10 28.60 0.01
CA ILE A 425 11.10 30.07 0.07
C ILE A 425 11.81 30.53 1.34
N ARG A 426 11.48 29.97 2.50
CA ARG A 426 12.11 30.33 3.78
C ARG A 426 13.63 30.12 3.77
N TYR A 427 14.11 28.99 3.24
CA TYR A 427 15.56 28.73 3.14
C TYR A 427 16.25 29.62 2.11
N CYS A 428 15.61 29.90 0.96
CA CYS A 428 16.14 30.83 -0.03
C CYS A 428 16.23 32.26 0.52
N GLU A 429 15.23 32.73 1.28
CA GLU A 429 15.27 34.05 1.93
C GLU A 429 16.39 34.14 2.96
N TYR A 430 16.57 33.10 3.77
CA TYR A 430 17.71 32.99 4.68
C TYR A 430 19.05 33.08 3.95
N LEU A 431 19.25 32.29 2.88
CA LEU A 431 20.47 32.30 2.09
C LEU A 431 20.74 33.67 1.45
N ARG A 432 19.71 34.29 0.86
CA ARG A 432 19.78 35.65 0.28
C ARG A 432 20.29 36.66 1.32
N ASP A 433 19.72 36.65 2.52
CA ASP A 433 20.03 37.63 3.56
C ASP A 433 21.43 37.40 4.18
N VAL A 434 21.83 36.14 4.36
CA VAL A 434 23.19 35.78 4.81
C VAL A 434 24.22 36.18 3.76
N CYS A 435 24.00 35.85 2.48
CA CYS A 435 24.90 36.24 1.40
C CYS A 435 25.04 37.76 1.32
N ALA A 436 23.92 38.50 1.36
CA ALA A 436 23.93 39.97 1.35
C ALA A 436 24.73 40.59 2.51
N LYS A 437 24.87 39.88 3.63
CA LYS A 437 25.62 40.35 4.80
C LYS A 437 27.12 40.03 4.73
N TYR A 438 27.48 38.84 4.24
CA TYR A 438 28.82 38.28 4.44
C TYR A 438 29.66 38.13 3.16
N THR A 439 29.09 38.35 1.96
CA THR A 439 29.83 38.28 0.70
C THR A 439 29.36 39.33 -0.31
N GLU A 440 30.28 39.80 -1.15
CA GLU A 440 29.97 40.62 -2.34
C GLU A 440 29.63 39.74 -3.56
N ASP A 441 29.83 38.42 -3.46
CA ASP A 441 29.43 37.47 -4.50
C ASP A 441 27.90 37.32 -4.55
N GLU A 442 27.32 37.80 -5.64
CA GLU A 442 25.88 37.82 -5.89
C GLU A 442 25.34 36.50 -6.47
N THR A 443 26.18 35.49 -6.74
CA THR A 443 25.78 34.28 -7.47
C THR A 443 24.68 33.51 -6.74
N VAL A 444 24.90 33.16 -5.46
CA VAL A 444 23.92 32.42 -4.65
C VAL A 444 22.69 33.28 -4.37
N LYS A 445 22.90 34.58 -4.11
CA LYS A 445 21.83 35.54 -3.85
C LYS A 445 20.85 35.68 -5.01
N LYS A 446 21.36 35.89 -6.23
CA LYS A 446 20.55 35.97 -7.46
C LYS A 446 19.79 34.67 -7.72
N LYS A 447 20.43 33.52 -7.49
CA LYS A 447 19.78 32.22 -7.66
C LYS A 447 18.65 32.01 -6.64
N ALA A 448 18.85 32.39 -5.38
CA ALA A 448 17.80 32.35 -4.38
C ALA A 448 16.61 33.26 -4.74
N GLU A 449 16.88 34.49 -5.21
CA GLU A 449 15.87 35.43 -5.69
C GLU A 449 15.08 34.89 -6.89
N GLU A 450 15.75 34.25 -7.85
CA GLU A 450 15.12 33.58 -9.00
C GLU A 450 14.15 32.48 -8.55
N ILE A 451 14.58 31.61 -7.63
CA ILE A 451 13.74 30.52 -7.10
C ILE A 451 12.53 31.09 -6.33
N ILE A 452 12.72 32.10 -5.49
CA ILE A 452 11.63 32.76 -4.76
C ILE A 452 10.63 33.37 -5.75
N HIS A 453 11.10 34.07 -6.78
CA HIS A 453 10.24 34.69 -7.77
C HIS A 453 9.41 33.63 -8.51
N PHE A 454 10.04 32.54 -8.94
CA PHE A 454 9.36 31.45 -9.60
C PHE A 454 8.25 30.86 -8.70
N LEU A 455 8.58 30.46 -7.48
CA LEU A 455 7.64 29.81 -6.57
C LEU A 455 6.45 30.71 -6.17
N ARG A 456 6.66 32.02 -6.08
CA ARG A 456 5.61 32.97 -5.68
C ARG A 456 4.71 33.44 -6.83
N TYR A 457 5.25 33.53 -8.05
CA TYR A 457 4.59 34.28 -9.12
C TYR A 457 4.48 33.56 -10.46
N GLU A 458 5.37 32.61 -10.75
CA GLU A 458 5.41 31.94 -12.06
C GLU A 458 4.94 30.47 -12.00
N LYS A 459 5.04 29.81 -10.84
CA LYS A 459 4.72 28.39 -10.71
C LYS A 459 3.25 28.14 -11.05
N VAL A 460 3.03 27.23 -11.99
CA VAL A 460 1.71 26.73 -12.37
C VAL A 460 1.53 25.35 -11.77
N GLU A 461 0.44 25.14 -11.04
CA GLU A 461 0.13 23.82 -10.47
C GLU A 461 -0.06 22.77 -11.57
N GLY A 462 0.59 21.60 -11.38
CA GLY A 462 0.51 20.46 -12.30
C GLY A 462 1.61 20.40 -13.37
N GLU A 463 2.42 21.45 -13.53
CA GLU A 463 3.63 21.39 -14.37
C GLU A 463 4.80 20.72 -13.64
N ALA A 464 5.77 20.22 -14.41
CA ALA A 464 7.00 19.65 -13.86
C ALA A 464 7.78 20.69 -13.07
N GLU A 465 8.28 20.30 -11.90
CA GLU A 465 9.00 21.20 -11.01
C GLU A 465 10.38 21.57 -11.60
N LYS A 466 10.82 22.83 -11.42
CA LYS A 466 12.15 23.26 -11.87
C LYS A 466 13.25 22.47 -11.15
N ARG A 467 14.31 22.08 -11.87
CA ARG A 467 15.43 21.29 -11.32
C ARG A 467 16.08 21.96 -10.10
N ASP A 468 16.22 23.28 -10.12
CA ASP A 468 16.80 24.03 -9.00
C ASP A 468 15.90 23.98 -7.75
N VAL A 469 14.57 23.98 -7.92
CA VAL A 469 13.62 23.81 -6.80
C VAL A 469 13.72 22.40 -6.24
N LEU A 470 13.73 21.37 -7.08
CA LEU A 470 13.90 19.97 -6.65
C LEU A 470 15.21 19.76 -5.91
N PHE A 471 16.29 20.39 -6.37
CA PHE A 471 17.58 20.39 -5.68
C PHE A 471 17.48 20.99 -4.27
N MET A 472 16.83 22.14 -4.12
CA MET A 472 16.63 22.76 -2.80
C MET A 472 15.79 21.87 -1.88
N LYS A 473 14.66 21.34 -2.38
CA LYS A 473 13.78 20.43 -1.63
C LYS A 473 14.53 19.16 -1.18
N GLY A 474 15.26 18.52 -2.09
CA GLY A 474 16.08 17.36 -1.79
C GLY A 474 17.15 17.69 -0.74
N THR A 475 17.83 18.82 -0.87
CA THR A 475 18.88 19.23 0.09
C THR A 475 18.33 19.45 1.50
N ILE A 476 17.15 20.08 1.64
CA ILE A 476 16.47 20.24 2.93
C ILE A 476 16.25 18.87 3.58
N ARG A 477 15.68 17.91 2.83
CA ARG A 477 15.44 16.55 3.33
C ARG A 477 16.72 15.82 3.72
N ARG A 478 17.80 15.99 2.97
CA ARG A 478 19.10 15.38 3.30
C ARG A 478 19.67 15.90 4.61
N GLU A 479 19.63 17.21 4.83
CA GLU A 479 20.16 17.79 6.06
C GLU A 479 19.30 17.45 7.29
N GLU A 480 17.98 17.36 7.11
CA GLU A 480 17.08 16.80 8.14
C GLU A 480 17.43 15.35 8.47
N ALA A 481 17.65 14.51 7.46
CA ALA A 481 18.03 13.11 7.63
C ALA A 481 19.39 12.94 8.30
N ARG A 482 20.38 13.76 7.94
CA ARG A 482 21.67 13.80 8.67
C ARG A 482 21.45 14.18 10.13
N ALA A 483 20.60 15.17 10.41
CA ALA A 483 20.30 15.57 11.78
C ALA A 483 19.59 14.46 12.58
N GLY A 484 18.63 13.76 11.95
CA GLY A 484 17.95 12.60 12.50
C GLY A 484 18.91 11.45 12.82
N ALA A 485 19.71 11.02 11.84
CA ALA A 485 20.69 9.94 11.98
C ALA A 485 21.73 10.22 13.08
N ARG A 486 22.28 11.45 13.12
CA ARG A 486 23.23 11.86 14.16
C ARG A 486 22.58 11.87 15.54
N TYR A 487 21.33 12.33 15.64
CA TYR A 487 20.58 12.31 16.90
C TYR A 487 20.32 10.88 17.39
N SER A 488 20.01 9.96 16.48
CA SER A 488 19.82 8.53 16.76
C SER A 488 21.12 7.81 17.16
N GLY A 489 22.29 8.39 16.87
CA GLY A 489 23.59 7.91 17.39
C GLY A 489 24.65 7.62 16.34
N ILE A 490 24.41 7.91 15.06
CA ILE A 490 25.45 7.83 14.02
C ILE A 490 26.52 8.89 14.31
N LYS A 491 27.77 8.44 14.45
CA LYS A 491 28.90 9.30 14.86
C LYS A 491 29.59 10.00 13.69
N SER A 492 29.50 9.44 12.49
CA SER A 492 30.24 9.90 11.33
C SER A 492 29.38 9.90 10.08
N ASP A 493 29.53 10.93 9.26
CA ASP A 493 28.69 11.19 8.09
C ASP A 493 28.96 10.22 6.92
N ASP A 494 30.08 9.51 6.91
CA ASP A 494 30.39 8.43 5.97
C ASP A 494 29.53 7.17 6.18
N HIS A 495 28.79 7.11 7.28
CA HIS A 495 27.79 6.07 7.53
C HIS A 495 26.38 6.47 7.07
N ILE A 496 26.23 7.67 6.51
CA ILE A 496 24.96 8.22 6.02
C ILE A 496 25.00 8.27 4.50
N HIS A 497 24.28 7.36 3.86
CA HIS A 497 24.30 7.16 2.41
C HIS A 497 23.04 7.74 1.78
N PHE A 498 23.19 8.54 0.72
CA PHE A 498 22.10 9.03 -0.11
C PHE A 498 22.24 8.37 -1.49
N LEU A 499 21.30 7.50 -1.84
CA LEU A 499 21.38 6.67 -3.05
C LEU A 499 20.80 7.35 -4.29
N ASP A 500 19.84 8.25 -4.09
CA ASP A 500 19.18 9.01 -5.17
C ASP A 500 18.72 8.10 -6.32
N LEU A 501 17.92 7.07 -5.99
CA LEU A 501 17.52 6.07 -6.97
C LEU A 501 16.82 6.71 -8.18
N PRO A 502 17.33 6.51 -9.42
CA PRO A 502 16.83 7.15 -10.64
C PRO A 502 15.33 7.07 -10.89
N PHE A 503 14.64 6.02 -10.44
CA PHE A 503 13.20 5.88 -10.66
C PHE A 503 12.39 7.04 -10.05
N TYR A 504 12.91 7.68 -9.00
CA TYR A 504 12.27 8.76 -8.25
C TYR A 504 12.57 10.15 -8.82
N GLU A 505 13.67 10.31 -9.55
CA GLU A 505 14.18 11.61 -10.01
C GLU A 505 13.52 12.08 -11.32
N THR A 506 12.18 12.08 -11.37
CA THR A 506 11.41 12.47 -12.57
C THR A 506 11.01 13.95 -12.61
N GLY A 507 10.97 14.61 -11.45
CA GLY A 507 10.42 15.96 -11.31
C GLY A 507 8.89 16.05 -11.43
N LEU A 508 8.22 14.89 -11.48
CA LEU A 508 6.77 14.73 -11.51
C LEU A 508 6.32 13.90 -10.30
N VAL A 509 5.03 13.99 -9.95
CA VAL A 509 4.42 13.08 -8.95
C VAL A 509 4.45 11.63 -9.45
N LYS A 510 4.38 11.44 -10.78
CA LYS A 510 4.51 10.14 -11.44
C LYS A 510 6.00 9.75 -11.51
N LYS A 511 6.31 8.57 -10.99
CA LYS A 511 7.65 7.98 -10.95
C LYS A 511 7.87 7.08 -12.17
N ASN A 512 9.13 6.83 -12.51
CA ASN A 512 9.50 5.86 -13.53
C ASN A 512 9.40 4.43 -12.97
N ASP A 513 9.39 3.46 -13.88
CA ASP A 513 9.56 2.05 -13.51
C ASP A 513 10.99 1.79 -13.01
N LEU A 514 11.15 0.76 -12.17
CA LEU A 514 12.44 0.33 -11.65
C LEU A 514 13.39 -0.11 -12.79
N SER A 515 14.64 0.34 -12.74
CA SER A 515 15.66 0.05 -13.76
C SER A 515 16.90 -0.67 -13.20
N GLU A 516 17.75 -1.19 -14.10
CA GLU A 516 19.04 -1.78 -13.72
C GLU A 516 19.98 -0.77 -13.04
N ALA A 517 19.85 0.52 -13.36
CA ALA A 517 20.66 1.57 -12.74
C ALA A 517 20.36 1.71 -11.25
N ASP A 518 19.09 1.59 -10.85
CA ASP A 518 18.66 1.61 -9.46
C ASP A 518 19.29 0.43 -8.69
N ILE A 519 19.21 -0.77 -9.26
CA ILE A 519 19.75 -2.01 -8.66
C ILE A 519 21.27 -1.92 -8.52
N ALA A 520 21.97 -1.40 -9.52
CA ALA A 520 23.43 -1.26 -9.49
C ALA A 520 23.91 -0.36 -8.35
N ILE A 521 23.18 0.72 -8.03
CA ILE A 521 23.49 1.62 -6.91
C ILE A 521 23.38 0.89 -5.58
N VAL A 522 22.26 0.16 -5.36
CA VAL A 522 22.07 -0.61 -4.12
C VAL A 522 23.12 -1.72 -4.00
N LYS A 523 23.36 -2.45 -5.09
CA LYS A 523 24.38 -3.52 -5.15
C LYS A 523 25.78 -3.00 -4.79
N LYS A 524 26.13 -1.81 -5.27
CA LYS A 524 27.40 -1.16 -4.93
C LYS A 524 27.52 -0.93 -3.42
N LEU A 525 26.50 -0.33 -2.78
CA LEU A 525 26.49 -0.12 -1.33
C LEU A 525 26.66 -1.45 -0.57
N LEU A 526 25.89 -2.48 -0.94
CA LEU A 526 25.97 -3.80 -0.31
C LEU A 526 27.36 -4.41 -0.42
N THR A 527 28.01 -4.25 -1.57
CA THR A 527 29.36 -4.78 -1.84
C THR A 527 30.45 -3.99 -1.09
N ASP A 528 30.27 -2.68 -0.92
CA ASP A 528 31.18 -1.80 -0.21
C ASP A 528 31.13 -2.08 1.31
N VAL A 529 29.93 -2.21 1.89
CA VAL A 529 29.75 -2.39 3.35
C VAL A 529 29.91 -3.85 3.78
N LYS A 530 29.34 -4.80 3.02
CA LYS A 530 29.21 -6.23 3.36
C LYS A 530 28.57 -6.44 4.75
N PRO A 531 27.28 -6.10 4.92
CA PRO A 531 26.60 -6.15 6.21
C PRO A 531 26.46 -7.57 6.75
N ASP A 532 26.42 -7.67 8.08
CA ASP A 532 25.99 -8.86 8.82
C ASP A 532 24.47 -8.86 9.05
N GLU A 533 23.86 -7.68 9.00
CA GLU A 533 22.46 -7.44 9.26
C GLU A 533 21.92 -6.29 8.40
N MET A 534 20.71 -6.44 7.88
CA MET A 534 20.02 -5.42 7.09
C MET A 534 18.61 -5.22 7.60
N PHE A 535 18.16 -3.96 7.65
CA PHE A 535 16.78 -3.59 7.87
C PHE A 535 16.21 -2.95 6.61
N VAL A 536 15.07 -3.44 6.13
CA VAL A 536 14.41 -2.96 4.91
C VAL A 536 12.94 -2.67 5.16
N ALA A 537 12.37 -1.68 4.48
CA ALA A 537 10.96 -1.36 4.58
C ALA A 537 10.11 -2.39 3.80
N GLY A 538 9.46 -3.29 4.52
CA GLY A 538 8.50 -4.26 3.98
C GLY A 538 7.07 -3.70 3.84
N ASP A 539 6.91 -2.38 3.75
CA ASP A 539 5.58 -1.74 3.77
C ASP A 539 4.95 -1.64 2.38
N LEU A 540 4.15 -2.64 2.03
CA LEU A 540 3.45 -2.69 0.75
C LEU A 540 2.16 -1.85 0.73
N ALA A 541 1.74 -1.30 1.88
CA ALA A 541 0.54 -0.48 2.01
C ALA A 541 0.78 1.01 1.71
N ASP A 542 2.00 1.40 1.29
CA ASP A 542 2.34 2.77 0.93
C ASP A 542 1.42 3.30 -0.20
N PRO A 543 0.62 4.35 0.04
CA PRO A 543 -0.31 4.90 -0.96
C PRO A 543 0.39 5.49 -2.20
N HIS A 544 1.70 5.75 -2.12
CA HIS A 544 2.50 6.30 -3.22
C HIS A 544 3.32 5.25 -3.98
N GLY A 545 3.34 4.00 -3.50
CA GLY A 545 4.09 2.89 -4.07
C GLY A 545 5.61 3.03 -4.05
N THR A 546 6.18 4.07 -3.41
CA THR A 546 7.64 4.25 -3.27
C THR A 546 8.24 3.07 -2.53
N HIS A 547 7.65 2.69 -1.38
CA HIS A 547 8.21 1.65 -0.51
C HIS A 547 8.34 0.32 -1.25
N ARG A 548 7.34 -0.04 -2.07
CA ARG A 548 7.37 -1.25 -2.89
C ARG A 548 8.50 -1.22 -3.93
N VAL A 549 8.71 -0.08 -4.61
CA VAL A 549 9.77 0.03 -5.63
C VAL A 549 11.15 -0.01 -4.99
N CYS A 550 11.35 0.72 -3.88
CA CYS A 550 12.57 0.68 -3.07
C CYS A 550 12.88 -0.75 -2.57
N LEU A 551 11.89 -1.41 -1.94
CA LEU A 551 12.03 -2.79 -1.51
C LEU A 551 12.43 -3.71 -2.67
N ASN A 552 11.78 -3.60 -3.83
CA ASN A 552 12.15 -4.39 -5.00
C ASN A 552 13.58 -4.10 -5.50
N ALA A 553 14.07 -2.86 -5.42
CA ALA A 553 15.46 -2.53 -5.75
C ALA A 553 16.45 -3.27 -4.83
N VAL A 554 16.19 -3.26 -3.51
CA VAL A 554 17.00 -3.96 -2.51
C VAL A 554 16.93 -5.47 -2.70
N LEU A 555 15.74 -6.03 -2.87
CA LEU A 555 15.55 -7.47 -3.07
C LEU A 555 16.19 -7.95 -4.37
N ALA A 556 16.14 -7.18 -5.46
CA ALA A 556 16.80 -7.53 -6.71
C ALA A 556 18.33 -7.53 -6.56
N ALA A 557 18.90 -6.54 -5.86
CA ALA A 557 20.33 -6.54 -5.54
C ALA A 557 20.74 -7.74 -4.66
N ILE A 558 19.89 -8.12 -3.69
CA ILE A 558 20.08 -9.33 -2.88
C ILE A 558 20.02 -10.60 -3.75
N ASP A 559 19.04 -10.73 -4.65
CA ASP A 559 18.92 -11.91 -5.53
C ASP A 559 20.14 -12.07 -6.44
N GLU A 560 20.75 -10.97 -6.91
CA GLU A 560 21.99 -10.98 -7.68
C GLU A 560 23.25 -11.32 -6.85
N LEU A 561 23.22 -11.08 -5.54
CA LEU A 561 24.35 -11.28 -4.64
C LEU A 561 24.21 -12.54 -3.77
N LYS A 562 23.07 -13.25 -3.79
CA LYS A 562 22.70 -14.30 -2.81
C LYS A 562 23.70 -15.44 -2.65
N ASP A 563 24.55 -15.65 -3.65
CA ASP A 563 25.59 -16.68 -3.67
C ASP A 563 26.91 -16.23 -3.00
N GLU A 564 27.06 -14.94 -2.70
CA GLU A 564 28.21 -14.38 -1.98
C GLU A 564 28.28 -14.88 -0.54
N GLU A 565 29.48 -15.25 -0.08
CA GLU A 565 29.67 -15.91 1.22
C GLU A 565 29.28 -15.03 2.42
N TRP A 566 29.49 -13.71 2.32
CA TRP A 566 29.10 -12.78 3.38
C TRP A 566 27.57 -12.65 3.47
N LEU A 567 26.87 -12.63 2.33
CA LEU A 567 25.42 -12.49 2.28
C LEU A 567 24.71 -13.76 2.77
N LYS A 568 25.33 -14.94 2.63
CA LYS A 568 24.82 -16.19 3.22
C LYS A 568 24.67 -16.11 4.74
N ASN A 569 25.51 -15.31 5.38
CA ASN A 569 25.49 -15.10 6.82
C ASN A 569 24.73 -13.83 7.21
N CYS A 570 24.32 -12.98 6.28
CA CYS A 570 23.58 -11.76 6.59
C CYS A 570 22.12 -12.07 6.95
N ARG A 571 21.59 -11.46 8.02
CA ARG A 571 20.15 -11.51 8.30
C ARG A 571 19.45 -10.26 7.78
N ILE A 572 18.24 -10.43 7.28
CA ILE A 572 17.47 -9.38 6.63
C ILE A 572 16.15 -9.27 7.37
N TRP A 573 15.93 -8.13 8.01
CA TRP A 573 14.76 -7.84 8.82
C TRP A 573 13.90 -6.82 8.11
N MET A 574 12.61 -7.10 7.99
CA MET A 574 11.64 -6.21 7.39
C MET A 574 10.85 -5.48 8.48
N TYR A 575 10.81 -4.16 8.40
CA TYR A 575 9.94 -3.31 9.23
C TYR A 575 8.77 -2.78 8.40
N ARG A 576 7.69 -2.35 9.06
CA ARG A 576 6.59 -1.62 8.41
C ARG A 576 6.69 -0.12 8.65
N GLY A 577 6.20 0.66 7.68
CA GLY A 577 6.17 2.12 7.70
C GLY A 577 5.05 2.66 8.59
N ALA A 578 4.72 3.94 8.43
CA ALA A 578 3.74 4.63 9.27
C ALA A 578 2.29 4.11 9.15
N TRP A 579 1.99 3.28 8.15
CA TRP A 579 0.62 2.94 7.73
C TRP A 579 0.11 1.60 8.24
N ALA A 580 1.00 0.65 8.50
CA ALA A 580 0.66 -0.72 8.89
C ALA A 580 1.62 -1.25 9.95
N GLU A 581 1.24 -2.35 10.59
CA GLU A 581 2.09 -3.16 11.47
C GLU A 581 2.04 -4.62 11.04
N TRP A 582 3.03 -5.40 11.49
CA TRP A 582 3.01 -6.83 11.25
C TRP A 582 1.98 -7.53 12.15
N GLU A 583 1.18 -8.40 11.55
CA GLU A 583 0.34 -9.34 12.30
C GLU A 583 1.20 -10.26 13.17
N MET A 584 0.73 -10.56 14.37
CA MET A 584 1.50 -11.28 15.41
C MET A 584 2.02 -12.64 14.97
N ASP A 585 1.32 -13.31 14.05
CA ASP A 585 1.71 -14.58 13.47
C ASP A 585 3.00 -14.50 12.64
N HIS A 586 3.32 -13.32 12.12
CA HIS A 586 4.52 -13.07 11.32
C HIS A 586 5.70 -12.54 12.12
N VAL A 587 5.46 -11.87 13.26
CA VAL A 587 6.51 -11.22 14.03
C VAL A 587 7.58 -12.23 14.47
N GLU A 588 8.81 -12.03 14.05
CA GLU A 588 9.95 -12.89 14.38
C GLU A 588 10.94 -12.20 15.33
N MET A 589 10.91 -10.87 15.38
CA MET A 589 11.60 -10.06 16.39
C MET A 589 10.67 -8.94 16.89
N ALA A 590 10.61 -8.73 18.20
CA ALA A 590 9.94 -7.61 18.84
C ALA A 590 10.91 -6.91 19.80
N VAL A 591 11.12 -5.61 19.59
CA VAL A 591 12.06 -4.80 20.34
C VAL A 591 11.27 -3.89 21.28
N PRO A 592 11.24 -4.17 22.60
CA PRO A 592 10.53 -3.33 23.55
C PRO A 592 11.24 -2.00 23.74
N ILE A 593 10.49 -0.91 23.84
CA ILE A 593 10.97 0.46 23.94
C ILE A 593 10.52 1.01 25.30
N SER A 594 11.45 1.63 26.03
CA SER A 594 11.15 2.33 27.28
C SER A 594 10.53 3.72 27.04
N PRO A 595 9.90 4.36 28.06
CA PRO A 595 9.39 5.72 27.92
C PRO A 595 10.43 6.76 27.49
N GLU A 596 11.70 6.58 27.88
CA GLU A 596 12.79 7.47 27.48
C GLU A 596 13.20 7.26 26.03
N GLU A 597 13.30 6.01 25.58
CA GLU A 597 13.61 5.69 24.18
C GLU A 597 12.45 6.06 23.24
N LEU A 598 11.19 5.93 23.68
CA LEU A 598 10.03 6.37 22.88
C LEU A 598 10.06 7.89 22.70
N ARG A 599 10.41 8.63 23.77
CA ARG A 599 10.61 10.09 23.69
C ARG A 599 11.79 10.45 22.79
N HIS A 600 12.89 9.69 22.85
CA HIS A 600 14.03 9.86 21.96
C HIS A 600 13.61 9.67 20.50
N LYS A 601 12.90 8.57 20.19
CA LYS A 601 12.34 8.30 18.87
C LYS A 601 11.48 9.46 18.37
N ARG A 602 10.55 9.97 19.17
CA ARG A 602 9.75 11.15 18.82
C ARG A 602 10.64 12.34 18.44
N ASN A 603 11.65 12.63 19.25
CA ASN A 603 12.53 13.77 19.00
C ASN A 603 13.41 13.58 17.75
N ALA A 604 13.73 12.33 17.37
CA ALA A 604 14.39 12.00 16.12
C ALA A 604 13.46 12.29 14.92
N ILE A 605 12.19 11.87 14.99
CA ILE A 605 11.18 12.19 13.97
C ILE A 605 11.03 13.71 13.80
N LEU A 606 11.02 14.47 14.90
CA LEU A 606 10.94 15.94 14.88
C LEU A 606 12.18 16.65 14.32
N LYS A 607 13.26 15.93 13.97
CA LYS A 607 14.37 16.50 13.18
C LYS A 607 14.00 16.72 11.71
N HIS A 608 12.95 16.08 11.24
CA HIS A 608 12.39 16.25 9.89
C HIS A 608 11.33 17.34 9.87
N GLN A 609 11.78 18.59 10.09
CA GLN A 609 10.90 19.74 10.32
C GLN A 609 9.94 20.02 9.17
N SER A 610 10.40 19.87 7.92
CA SER A 610 9.59 20.04 6.72
C SER A 610 8.42 19.06 6.63
N GLN A 611 8.42 17.98 7.42
CA GLN A 611 7.38 16.96 7.48
C GLN A 611 6.58 16.99 8.80
N ALA A 612 6.90 17.90 9.73
CA ALA A 612 6.42 17.83 11.10
C ALA A 612 4.95 18.23 11.28
N GLU A 613 4.45 19.22 10.51
CA GLU A 613 3.11 19.79 10.68
C GLU A 613 2.21 19.65 9.45
N SER A 614 2.78 19.66 8.23
CA SER A 614 2.02 19.72 6.97
C SER A 614 2.69 18.90 5.86
N ALA A 615 2.86 17.59 6.10
CA ALA A 615 3.25 16.70 5.03
C ALA A 615 2.24 16.83 3.87
N PRO A 616 2.67 17.09 2.62
CA PRO A 616 1.74 17.31 1.49
C PRO A 616 0.77 16.16 1.25
N PHE A 617 1.11 14.98 1.77
CA PHE A 617 0.35 13.74 1.62
C PHE A 617 0.06 13.08 2.97
N LEU A 618 -0.55 13.83 3.90
CA LEU A 618 -1.24 13.20 5.04
C LEU A 618 -2.35 12.32 4.46
N GLY A 619 -2.26 11.00 4.65
CA GLY A 619 -3.24 10.03 4.17
C GLY A 619 -4.58 10.15 4.89
N ASP A 620 -5.24 9.02 5.19
CA ASP A 620 -6.56 9.06 5.84
C ASP A 620 -6.53 9.49 7.32
N ASP A 621 -5.33 9.68 7.89
CA ASP A 621 -5.06 9.95 9.30
C ASP A 621 -4.53 11.38 9.51
N GLU A 622 -5.28 12.19 10.26
CA GLU A 622 -4.96 13.59 10.59
C GLU A 622 -3.84 13.74 11.63
N ARG A 623 -3.44 12.64 12.29
CA ARG A 623 -2.34 12.64 13.25
C ARG A 623 -1.02 12.98 12.55
N LEU A 624 -0.17 13.72 13.25
CA LEU A 624 1.20 13.96 12.83
C LEU A 624 1.98 12.63 12.80
N PHE A 625 3.03 12.53 11.97
CA PHE A 625 3.80 11.28 11.82
C PHE A 625 4.32 10.74 13.16
N TRP A 626 4.79 11.62 14.04
CA TRP A 626 5.27 11.20 15.36
C TRP A 626 4.16 10.62 16.25
N GLN A 627 2.94 11.15 16.17
CA GLN A 627 1.78 10.63 16.92
C GLN A 627 1.39 9.25 16.39
N ARG A 628 1.37 9.09 15.06
CA ARG A 628 1.12 7.79 14.42
C ARG A 628 2.15 6.76 14.84
N ALA A 629 3.44 7.12 14.80
CA ALA A 629 4.53 6.23 15.20
C ALA A 629 4.39 5.80 16.68
N GLU A 630 4.13 6.73 17.60
CA GLU A 630 3.92 6.43 19.02
C GLU A 630 2.72 5.51 19.25
N ASP A 631 1.54 5.88 18.71
CA ASP A 631 0.31 5.11 18.90
C ASP A 631 0.42 3.70 18.32
N ARG A 632 1.09 3.57 17.17
CA ARG A 632 1.34 2.29 16.50
C ARG A 632 2.23 1.37 17.36
N ASN A 633 3.35 1.87 17.87
CA ASN A 633 4.22 1.06 18.72
C ASN A 633 3.60 0.75 20.10
N ARG A 634 2.74 1.64 20.62
CA ARG A 634 1.92 1.36 21.81
C ARG A 634 0.86 0.29 21.56
N ALA A 635 0.19 0.32 20.41
CA ALA A 635 -0.78 -0.70 20.04
C ALA A 635 -0.15 -2.10 19.97
N THR A 636 1.08 -2.20 19.44
CA THR A 636 1.84 -3.46 19.45
C THR A 636 2.15 -3.92 20.88
N ALA A 637 2.63 -3.02 21.75
CA ALA A 637 2.88 -3.36 23.15
C ALA A 637 1.62 -3.81 23.90
N GLU A 638 0.49 -3.13 23.66
CA GLU A 638 -0.81 -3.47 24.24
C GLU A 638 -1.30 -4.83 23.75
N LEU A 639 -1.08 -5.18 22.48
CA LEU A 639 -1.40 -6.51 21.95
C LEU A 639 -0.60 -7.61 22.67
N TYR A 640 0.71 -7.42 22.87
CA TYR A 640 1.53 -8.34 23.67
C TYR A 640 1.00 -8.45 25.11
N HIS A 641 0.61 -7.34 25.72
CA HIS A 641 0.03 -7.33 27.07
C HIS A 641 -1.28 -8.13 27.15
N GLN A 642 -2.20 -7.91 26.20
CA GLN A 642 -3.50 -8.62 26.13
C GLN A 642 -3.33 -10.13 25.94
N LEU A 643 -2.26 -10.56 25.26
CA LEU A 643 -1.90 -11.97 25.11
C LEU A 643 -1.34 -12.60 26.41
N GLY A 644 -1.05 -11.79 27.42
CA GLY A 644 -0.59 -12.21 28.75
C GLY A 644 0.91 -12.03 28.99
N LEU A 645 1.61 -11.26 28.14
CA LEU A 645 3.03 -10.94 28.30
C LEU A 645 3.21 -9.68 29.17
N ALA A 646 4.47 -9.33 29.45
CA ALA A 646 4.80 -8.15 30.23
C ALA A 646 4.29 -6.87 29.56
N SER A 647 3.92 -5.88 30.38
CA SER A 647 3.51 -4.56 29.90
C SER A 647 4.76 -3.76 29.52
N TYR A 648 4.84 -3.36 28.26
CA TYR A 648 5.88 -2.46 27.74
C TYR A 648 5.25 -1.10 27.38
N GLU A 649 6.06 -0.04 27.35
CA GLU A 649 5.58 1.27 26.89
C GLU A 649 5.27 1.26 25.39
N ALA A 650 6.17 0.70 24.59
CA ALA A 650 6.00 0.55 23.15
C ALA A 650 6.84 -0.64 22.64
N MET A 651 6.52 -1.16 21.45
CA MET A 651 7.30 -2.20 20.79
C MET A 651 7.40 -1.95 19.28
N GLU A 652 8.57 -2.22 18.70
CA GLU A 652 8.79 -2.31 17.25
C GLU A 652 8.89 -3.78 16.84
N ALA A 653 8.24 -4.15 15.74
CA ALA A 653 8.17 -5.52 15.27
C ALA A 653 8.83 -5.70 13.90
N PHE A 654 9.50 -6.84 13.71
CA PHE A 654 10.22 -7.18 12.50
C PHE A 654 9.94 -8.61 12.06
N VAL A 655 10.04 -8.83 10.76
CA VAL A 655 9.89 -10.13 10.11
C VAL A 655 11.13 -10.44 9.30
N GLN A 656 11.66 -11.65 9.42
CA GLN A 656 12.83 -12.05 8.68
C GLN A 656 12.48 -12.32 7.21
N TYR A 657 13.27 -11.75 6.31
CA TYR A 657 13.31 -12.16 4.91
C TYR A 657 14.45 -13.16 4.70
N VAL A 658 14.13 -14.28 4.07
CA VAL A 658 15.12 -15.30 3.69
C VAL A 658 15.13 -15.40 2.16
N PRO A 659 16.23 -15.01 1.49
CA PRO A 659 16.33 -15.09 0.03
C PRO A 659 16.11 -16.53 -0.45
N VAL A 660 15.26 -16.70 -1.48
CA VAL A 660 15.02 -17.99 -2.11
C VAL A 660 16.26 -18.37 -2.94
N ARG A 661 16.95 -19.44 -2.53
CA ARG A 661 18.15 -19.94 -3.20
C ARG A 661 17.82 -20.85 -4.36
#